data_AF-A0A519VD87-F1
#
_entry.id   AF-A0A519VD87-F1
#
_cell.length_a   1.000
_cell.length_b   1.000
_cell.length_c   1.000
_cell.angle_alpha   90.00
_cell.angle_beta   90.00
_cell.angle_gamma   90.00
#
_symmetry.space_group_name_H-M   'P 1'
#
loop_
_entity.id
_entity.type
_entity.pdbx_description
1 polymer ?
#
loop_
_entity_poly.entity_id
_entity_poly.type
_entity_poly.pdbx_seq_one_letter_code
_entity_poly.pdbx_strand_id
1 'polypeptide(L)'
;MMIPNKSRFKPRSLFLAALTGILSISNVYAQKPSAYLFTYFTGNTGNEEAIRFGISKDGYNYKALNNDQPIISSAKISSTGGVRDPHILRGADGKTFYMVVTDMVSARGWDSNRAMVLLKSTDLVNWTSSIVNIQKKYPKQEDLLRVWAPQTIYDAKAKKYMVYWSMKHGNGPDIIYYSYANADFTDLETEPKQLFFSPTNGSCIDGDIIFHNGKYHLFFKTEGGGNGIKKAVSTKLTEGYVLEDKYLQQTKEAVEGAGVFKLNNSKDYILMYDVYMKGRYQFTKSADLENFKVVDQDVTMDFHPRHGTVLPITQKELERLTAKWYNGATILKTAKSNSIKKNNIVLDTVNSTVYLPVKPGTNLASFDPEFDKGLDVVISPKGPYNFSNGPVKINVSVGAKTAKNYSVTASEDHNPVLNGYFADPEIVYSNKTKKYHLYPTSDGFTGWSGNFFKSFSSPDLVNWTDDGVIIDLPKNVTWAKRNAWAPTIAEKKVNGDYKYFYYFTAAQKIGVAVADLPNGPFKDSGKPLIAKRPNGVRGGQEIDPDVFTDPQTGKSYLYWGNGYMAVAPLNDDMISIDTTAIKVITPDNTFREGAEVFYRNGKYYFLWSEDDTRSENYRVRYGYSDSPTGKIIIPKDNLILAKDPSLAIFGTGHNSVIQVPGKDEWYIVYHRFTRPNGITMGDAAGYNREVCIDKMEFNADGSIKKVLPTLTGIKPVK
;
A
#
# COMPACT_ATOMS: atom_id res chain seq x y z
N MET A 1 100.64 -19.07 27.34
CA MET A 1 101.20 -17.78 26.87
C MET A 1 100.04 -16.96 26.31
N MET A 2 99.97 -15.66 26.61
CA MET A 2 98.94 -14.68 26.16
C MET A 2 97.45 -14.94 26.48
N ILE A 3 96.99 -14.20 27.49
CA ILE A 3 95.65 -13.56 27.62
C ILE A 3 95.86 -12.10 27.09
N PRO A 4 94.87 -11.23 26.71
CA PRO A 4 93.62 -11.00 27.47
C PRO A 4 92.33 -10.45 26.76
N ASN A 5 91.26 -10.36 27.56
CA ASN A 5 90.12 -9.41 27.49
C ASN A 5 89.09 -9.57 26.34
N LYS A 6 87.77 -9.32 26.47
CA LYS A 6 86.80 -8.87 27.51
C LYS A 6 85.37 -9.13 26.93
N SER A 7 84.20 -9.07 27.57
CA SER A 7 83.65 -9.13 28.95
C SER A 7 82.11 -8.89 28.84
N ARG A 8 81.15 -9.28 29.71
CA ARG A 8 81.07 -9.95 31.03
C ARG A 8 79.56 -10.28 31.29
N PHE A 9 79.22 -11.36 32.04
CA PHE A 9 77.92 -11.57 32.77
C PHE A 9 76.63 -11.73 31.89
N LYS A 10 75.52 -12.38 32.30
CA LYS A 10 75.14 -13.40 33.32
C LYS A 10 73.82 -14.08 32.83
N PRO A 11 73.23 -15.12 33.50
CA PRO A 11 72.29 -16.05 32.83
C PRO A 11 70.90 -15.47 32.56
N ARG A 12 70.22 -15.99 31.52
CA ARG A 12 68.79 -15.77 31.25
C ARG A 12 67.97 -17.02 31.59
N SER A 13 66.96 -16.82 32.42
CA SER A 13 65.91 -17.79 32.72
C SER A 13 65.12 -18.16 31.46
N LEU A 14 64.77 -19.44 31.29
CA LEU A 14 63.78 -19.85 30.29
C LEU A 14 62.40 -19.38 30.73
N PHE A 15 61.88 -18.31 30.10
CA PHE A 15 60.45 -18.03 30.09
C PHE A 15 59.83 -18.75 28.90
N LEU A 16 59.05 -19.79 29.17
CA LEU A 16 58.26 -20.49 28.16
C LEU A 16 57.02 -19.64 27.82
N ALA A 17 57.18 -18.71 26.87
CA ALA A 17 56.07 -17.90 26.38
C ALA A 17 55.12 -18.77 25.54
N ALA A 18 53.98 -19.14 26.13
CA ALA A 18 52.90 -19.79 25.40
C ALA A 18 52.33 -18.82 24.36
N LEU A 19 52.67 -19.03 23.09
CA LEU A 19 52.21 -18.22 21.98
C LEU A 19 50.75 -18.56 21.66
N THR A 20 49.80 -18.00 22.41
CA THR A 20 48.37 -18.08 22.08
C THR A 20 48.12 -17.32 20.79
N GLY A 21 48.09 -18.05 19.67
CA GLY A 21 47.78 -17.51 18.36
C GLY A 21 46.35 -16.97 18.30
N ILE A 22 46.20 -15.67 18.55
CA ILE A 22 44.97 -14.94 18.25
C ILE A 22 44.86 -14.91 16.73
N LEU A 23 44.05 -15.82 16.17
CA LEU A 23 43.55 -15.74 14.80
C LEU A 23 42.62 -14.52 14.71
N SER A 24 43.21 -13.36 14.48
CA SER A 24 42.49 -12.17 14.03
C SER A 24 41.83 -12.49 12.70
N ILE A 25 40.50 -12.57 12.71
CA ILE A 25 39.71 -12.63 11.47
C ILE A 25 39.92 -11.26 10.80
N SER A 26 40.78 -11.26 9.78
CA SER A 26 41.15 -10.09 8.98
C SER A 26 39.93 -9.32 8.49
N ASN A 27 40.07 -8.00 8.32
CA ASN A 27 39.01 -7.11 7.83
C ASN A 27 38.32 -7.66 6.56
N VAL A 28 37.14 -8.28 6.72
CA VAL A 28 36.23 -8.67 5.63
C VAL A 28 35.77 -7.44 4.83
N TYR A 29 35.85 -6.26 5.45
CA TYR A 29 35.56 -4.98 4.85
C TYR A 29 36.83 -4.32 4.30
N ALA A 30 36.97 -4.28 2.97
CA ALA A 30 38.01 -3.49 2.29
C ALA A 30 37.84 -1.97 2.52
N GLN A 31 36.62 -1.51 2.85
CA GLN A 31 36.31 -0.17 3.36
C GLN A 31 35.30 -0.29 4.49
N LYS A 32 35.46 0.50 5.55
CA LYS A 32 34.59 0.47 6.74
C LYS A 32 33.10 0.68 6.35
N PRO A 33 32.15 -0.10 6.90
CA PRO A 33 30.72 0.16 6.70
C PRO A 33 30.31 1.56 7.14
N SER A 34 29.44 2.18 6.34
CA SER A 34 28.88 3.51 6.59
C SER A 34 27.35 3.56 6.52
N ALA A 35 26.72 2.44 6.12
CA ALA A 35 25.29 2.31 5.92
C ALA A 35 24.85 0.84 6.02
N TYR A 36 23.56 0.59 5.78
CA TYR A 36 22.93 -0.72 5.82
C TYR A 36 21.97 -0.90 4.65
N LEU A 37 21.85 -2.12 4.17
CA LEU A 37 20.86 -2.60 3.20
C LEU A 37 19.92 -3.57 3.92
N PHE A 38 18.64 -3.24 4.02
CA PHE A 38 17.58 -4.14 4.45
C PHE A 38 16.99 -4.83 3.22
N THR A 39 17.03 -6.16 3.17
CA THR A 39 16.33 -6.96 2.16
C THR A 39 15.08 -7.59 2.77
N TYR A 40 13.92 -7.46 2.11
CA TYR A 40 12.62 -7.88 2.64
C TYR A 40 11.63 -8.24 1.51
N PHE A 41 10.45 -8.72 1.88
CA PHE A 41 9.23 -8.77 1.04
C PHE A 41 8.07 -8.12 1.82
N THR A 42 6.86 -7.97 1.26
CA THR A 42 5.81 -7.12 1.90
C THR A 42 4.51 -7.83 2.29
N GLY A 43 4.26 -9.06 1.85
CA GLY A 43 2.92 -9.65 2.00
C GLY A 43 2.78 -11.10 1.54
N ASN A 44 1.57 -11.47 1.10
CA ASN A 44 1.18 -12.85 0.81
C ASN A 44 0.51 -13.00 -0.58
N THR A 45 0.49 -11.95 -1.41
CA THR A 45 -0.21 -11.96 -2.69
C THR A 45 0.62 -11.40 -3.84
N GLY A 46 0.76 -12.15 -4.93
CA GLY A 46 1.35 -11.69 -6.19
C GLY A 46 2.72 -11.01 -6.03
N ASN A 47 2.80 -9.72 -6.40
CA ASN A 47 4.02 -8.92 -6.33
C ASN A 47 4.48 -8.56 -4.90
N GLU A 48 3.72 -8.94 -3.86
CA GLU A 48 4.15 -8.84 -2.46
C GLU A 48 5.16 -9.92 -2.06
N GLU A 49 5.16 -11.05 -2.76
CA GLU A 49 6.07 -12.18 -2.59
C GLU A 49 7.27 -12.04 -3.55
N ALA A 50 8.00 -10.94 -3.33
CA ALA A 50 9.13 -10.54 -4.15
C ALA A 50 10.19 -9.79 -3.33
N ILE A 51 11.46 -9.92 -3.73
CA ILE A 51 12.59 -9.27 -3.06
C ILE A 51 12.50 -7.75 -3.28
N ARG A 52 12.57 -6.99 -2.19
CA ARG A 52 12.69 -5.53 -2.14
C ARG A 52 13.90 -5.13 -1.30
N PHE A 53 14.34 -3.88 -1.46
CA PHE A 53 15.47 -3.31 -0.74
C PHE A 53 15.12 -1.97 -0.09
N GLY A 54 15.65 -1.74 1.10
CA GLY A 54 15.64 -0.45 1.79
C GLY A 54 17.04 -0.10 2.30
N ILE A 55 17.34 1.19 2.45
CA ILE A 55 18.66 1.68 2.87
C ILE A 55 18.59 2.58 4.10
N SER A 56 19.61 2.52 4.95
CA SER A 56 19.75 3.37 6.14
C SER A 56 21.22 3.75 6.36
N LYS A 57 21.51 4.94 6.92
CA LYS A 57 22.88 5.31 7.35
C LYS A 57 23.17 4.96 8.81
N ASP A 58 22.14 4.83 9.66
CA ASP A 58 22.28 4.64 11.11
C ASP A 58 21.85 3.26 11.61
N GLY A 59 20.99 2.56 10.86
CA GLY A 59 20.42 1.26 11.23
C GLY A 59 19.05 1.37 11.91
N TYR A 60 18.43 2.54 11.84
CA TYR A 60 17.14 2.86 12.45
C TYR A 60 16.20 3.56 11.46
N ASN A 61 16.70 4.53 10.69
CA ASN A 61 15.93 5.30 9.73
C ASN A 61 16.14 4.71 8.33
N TYR A 62 15.18 3.94 7.83
CA TYR A 62 15.24 3.25 6.55
C TYR A 62 14.34 3.92 5.49
N LYS A 63 14.80 3.85 4.24
CA LYS A 63 14.09 4.32 3.06
C LYS A 63 14.02 3.23 1.99
N ALA A 64 12.84 2.98 1.44
CA ALA A 64 12.67 2.00 0.36
C ALA A 64 13.42 2.44 -0.91
N LEU A 65 14.14 1.50 -1.53
CA LEU A 65 14.62 1.66 -2.90
C LEU A 65 13.47 1.39 -3.87
N ASN A 66 13.61 1.89 -5.11
CA ASN A 66 12.72 1.55 -6.23
C ASN A 66 11.24 1.94 -6.01
N ASN A 67 10.95 2.89 -5.11
CA ASN A 67 9.59 3.24 -4.66
C ASN A 67 8.84 2.02 -4.08
N ASP A 68 9.53 1.21 -3.27
CA ASP A 68 9.05 -0.04 -2.70
C ASP A 68 8.54 -1.04 -3.76
N GLN A 69 9.11 -1.03 -4.98
CA GLN A 69 8.84 -2.03 -6.02
C GLN A 69 9.91 -3.13 -6.06
N PRO A 70 9.60 -4.36 -6.54
CA PRO A 70 10.54 -5.47 -6.51
C PRO A 70 11.85 -5.17 -7.24
N ILE A 71 12.98 -5.55 -6.66
CA ILE A 71 14.31 -5.30 -7.25
C ILE A 71 14.72 -6.40 -8.25
N ILE A 72 14.10 -7.58 -8.16
CA ILE A 72 14.19 -8.70 -9.12
C ILE A 72 12.76 -9.24 -9.34
N SER A 73 12.46 -9.70 -10.55
CA SER A 73 11.17 -10.34 -10.85
C SER A 73 11.16 -11.78 -10.32
N SER A 74 10.28 -12.08 -9.35
CA SER A 74 10.14 -13.43 -8.77
C SER A 74 9.91 -14.50 -9.85
N ALA A 75 9.05 -14.23 -10.84
CA ALA A 75 8.76 -15.11 -11.96
C ALA A 75 9.97 -15.45 -12.87
N LYS A 76 11.11 -14.74 -12.75
CA LYS A 76 12.35 -15.08 -13.47
C LYS A 76 13.31 -15.96 -12.67
N ILE A 77 13.15 -16.03 -11.35
CA ILE A 77 14.12 -16.67 -10.44
C ILE A 77 13.55 -17.84 -9.63
N SER A 78 12.23 -17.96 -9.56
CA SER A 78 11.51 -18.95 -8.75
C SER A 78 10.70 -19.91 -9.63
N SER A 79 10.58 -21.16 -9.19
CA SER A 79 9.78 -22.20 -9.88
C SER A 79 8.29 -22.09 -9.57
N THR A 80 7.92 -21.48 -8.44
CA THR A 80 6.52 -21.22 -8.09
C THR A 80 5.99 -19.91 -8.70
N GLY A 81 6.85 -18.93 -8.94
CA GLY A 81 6.53 -17.57 -9.38
C GLY A 81 6.64 -16.51 -8.28
N GLY A 82 6.89 -16.89 -7.02
CA GLY A 82 7.01 -16.02 -5.86
C GLY A 82 8.24 -16.38 -5.00
N VAL A 83 8.77 -15.39 -4.26
CA VAL A 83 9.89 -15.60 -3.32
C VAL A 83 9.67 -14.89 -2.01
N ARG A 84 10.16 -15.48 -0.92
CA ARG A 84 9.96 -15.02 0.46
C ARG A 84 11.25 -15.13 1.27
N ASP A 85 11.22 -14.52 2.46
CA ASP A 85 12.19 -14.74 3.54
C ASP A 85 13.66 -14.52 3.10
N PRO A 86 14.03 -13.37 2.49
CA PRO A 86 15.37 -13.13 1.98
C PRO A 86 16.41 -12.92 3.09
N HIS A 87 17.42 -13.80 3.10
CA HIS A 87 18.65 -13.60 3.83
C HIS A 87 19.81 -13.26 2.90
N ILE A 88 20.60 -12.25 3.26
CA ILE A 88 21.72 -11.74 2.46
C ILE A 88 23.02 -11.66 3.29
N LEU A 89 24.11 -12.16 2.73
CA LEU A 89 25.44 -12.26 3.33
C LEU A 89 26.51 -11.64 2.43
N ARG A 90 27.44 -10.88 3.02
CA ARG A 90 28.73 -10.56 2.36
C ARG A 90 29.69 -11.73 2.52
N GLY A 91 30.25 -12.18 1.41
CA GLY A 91 31.26 -13.24 1.36
C GLY A 91 32.53 -12.90 2.15
N ALA A 92 33.25 -13.94 2.56
CA ALA A 92 34.54 -13.81 3.25
C ALA A 92 35.64 -13.18 2.37
N ASP A 93 35.41 -13.08 1.06
CA ASP A 93 36.26 -12.34 0.11
C ASP A 93 36.01 -10.82 0.12
N GLY A 94 35.02 -10.35 0.87
CA GLY A 94 34.64 -8.94 1.04
C GLY A 94 33.89 -8.30 -0.13
N LYS A 95 33.85 -8.96 -1.30
CA LYS A 95 33.40 -8.41 -2.59
C LYS A 95 32.21 -9.15 -3.20
N THR A 96 31.98 -10.42 -2.83
CA THR A 96 30.86 -11.21 -3.30
C THR A 96 29.72 -11.12 -2.30
N PHE A 97 28.48 -11.13 -2.78
CA PHE A 97 27.26 -11.16 -2.01
C PHE A 97 26.46 -12.39 -2.38
N TYR A 98 25.93 -13.05 -1.36
CA TYR A 98 25.11 -14.24 -1.49
C TYR A 98 23.75 -13.95 -0.87
N MET A 99 22.69 -14.32 -1.55
CA MET A 99 21.33 -14.24 -1.02
C MET A 99 20.66 -15.60 -1.17
N VAL A 100 19.79 -15.94 -0.23
CA VAL A 100 18.92 -17.10 -0.30
C VAL A 100 17.50 -16.67 0.03
N VAL A 101 16.52 -17.28 -0.64
CA VAL A 101 15.09 -17.05 -0.44
C VAL A 101 14.32 -18.37 -0.53
N THR A 102 13.19 -18.45 0.16
CA THR A 102 12.19 -19.49 -0.04
C THR A 102 11.50 -19.31 -1.40
N ASP A 103 11.32 -20.39 -2.17
CA ASP A 103 10.59 -20.41 -3.44
C ASP A 103 9.12 -20.80 -3.20
N MET A 104 8.23 -19.80 -3.13
CA MET A 104 6.86 -19.99 -2.64
C MET A 104 5.87 -18.94 -3.14
N VAL A 105 4.63 -19.38 -3.35
CA VAL A 105 3.44 -18.51 -3.46
C VAL A 105 2.44 -18.94 -2.40
N SER A 106 2.28 -18.17 -1.31
CA SER A 106 1.48 -18.58 -0.15
C SER A 106 -0.02 -18.76 -0.46
N ALA A 107 -0.53 -18.11 -1.50
CA ALA A 107 -1.88 -18.36 -2.04
C ALA A 107 -2.11 -19.80 -2.54
N ARG A 108 -1.06 -20.60 -2.76
CA ARG A 108 -1.13 -22.05 -3.06
C ARG A 108 -1.13 -22.94 -1.80
N GLY A 109 -1.20 -22.35 -0.61
CA GLY A 109 -1.11 -23.03 0.68
C GLY A 109 0.30 -22.99 1.27
N TRP A 110 0.39 -23.19 2.59
CA TRP A 110 1.66 -23.13 3.32
C TRP A 110 2.62 -24.30 3.03
N ASP A 111 2.08 -25.42 2.53
CA ASP A 111 2.85 -26.58 2.07
C ASP A 111 3.17 -26.54 0.56
N SER A 112 3.12 -25.38 -0.08
CA SER A 112 3.34 -25.22 -1.54
C SER A 112 4.83 -25.17 -1.97
N ASN A 113 5.75 -25.32 -1.03
CA ASN A 113 7.17 -25.02 -1.20
C ASN A 113 8.05 -26.27 -0.95
N ARG A 114 8.98 -26.57 -1.87
CA ARG A 114 10.01 -27.61 -1.75
C ARG A 114 11.42 -27.12 -2.13
N ALA A 115 11.59 -25.82 -2.30
CA ALA A 115 12.77 -25.26 -2.94
C ALA A 115 13.22 -23.95 -2.30
N MET A 116 14.49 -23.65 -2.52
CA MET A 116 15.09 -22.35 -2.25
C MET A 116 15.72 -21.83 -3.53
N VAL A 117 15.79 -20.50 -3.67
CA VAL A 117 16.60 -19.86 -4.70
C VAL A 117 17.89 -19.38 -4.06
N LEU A 118 19.03 -19.80 -4.60
CA LEU A 118 20.35 -19.25 -4.29
C LEU A 118 20.64 -18.15 -5.31
N LEU A 119 21.06 -16.97 -4.83
CA LEU A 119 21.46 -15.84 -5.66
C LEU A 119 22.87 -15.35 -5.31
N LYS A 120 23.57 -14.83 -6.32
CA LYS A 120 24.94 -14.33 -6.20
C LYS A 120 25.10 -13.00 -6.94
N SER A 121 25.85 -12.08 -6.36
CA SER A 121 26.19 -10.79 -6.94
C SER A 121 27.60 -10.36 -6.53
N THR A 122 28.24 -9.49 -7.29
CA THR A 122 29.47 -8.76 -6.88
C THR A 122 29.21 -7.27 -6.68
N ASP A 123 27.96 -6.82 -6.87
CA ASP A 123 27.64 -5.39 -6.88
C ASP A 123 26.33 -4.99 -6.17
N LEU A 124 25.54 -5.96 -5.67
CA LEU A 124 24.20 -5.81 -5.07
C LEU A 124 23.09 -5.39 -6.05
N VAL A 125 23.41 -5.15 -7.33
CA VAL A 125 22.47 -4.66 -8.36
C VAL A 125 22.12 -5.75 -9.36
N ASN A 126 23.13 -6.46 -9.85
CA ASN A 126 23.02 -7.53 -10.83
C ASN A 126 23.20 -8.87 -10.13
N TRP A 127 22.24 -9.76 -10.31
CA TRP A 127 22.16 -11.04 -9.58
C TRP A 127 22.03 -12.19 -10.57
N THR A 128 22.82 -13.25 -10.37
CA THR A 128 22.56 -14.58 -10.94
C THR A 128 21.76 -15.39 -9.93
N SER A 129 20.93 -16.32 -10.39
CA SER A 129 20.07 -17.15 -9.55
C SER A 129 20.06 -18.62 -9.99
N SER A 130 19.83 -19.52 -9.04
CA SER A 130 19.69 -20.96 -9.24
C SER A 130 18.67 -21.52 -8.24
N ILE A 131 17.94 -22.56 -8.62
CA ILE A 131 16.87 -23.15 -7.79
C ILE A 131 17.33 -24.52 -7.30
N VAL A 132 17.31 -24.71 -5.98
CA VAL A 132 17.60 -26.01 -5.35
C VAL A 132 16.29 -26.56 -4.77
N ASN A 133 15.72 -27.56 -5.44
CA ASN A 133 14.54 -28.27 -4.97
C ASN A 133 14.95 -29.51 -4.17
N ILE A 134 14.76 -29.48 -2.85
CA ILE A 134 15.24 -30.52 -1.94
C ILE A 134 14.57 -31.86 -2.23
N GLN A 135 13.24 -31.86 -2.42
CA GLN A 135 12.46 -33.07 -2.69
C GLN A 135 12.86 -33.79 -3.98
N LYS A 136 13.22 -33.04 -5.02
CA LYS A 136 13.67 -33.63 -6.30
C LYS A 136 15.14 -34.04 -6.30
N LYS A 137 15.97 -33.40 -5.48
CA LYS A 137 17.42 -33.59 -5.50
C LYS A 137 17.89 -34.76 -4.64
N TYR A 138 17.26 -34.97 -3.49
CA TYR A 138 17.69 -35.98 -2.52
C TYR A 138 16.62 -37.07 -2.36
N PRO A 139 17.02 -38.36 -2.20
CA PRO A 139 16.08 -39.44 -1.92
C PRO A 139 15.47 -39.29 -0.52
N LYS A 140 14.38 -40.01 -0.23
CA LYS A 140 13.73 -40.03 1.10
C LYS A 140 13.17 -38.67 1.53
N GLN A 141 12.58 -37.96 0.58
CA GLN A 141 11.96 -36.64 0.78
C GLN A 141 10.49 -36.64 0.31
N GLU A 142 9.86 -37.81 0.19
CA GLU A 142 8.52 -37.99 -0.36
C GLU A 142 7.45 -37.34 0.54
N ASP A 143 7.66 -37.33 1.86
CA ASP A 143 6.80 -36.70 2.87
C ASP A 143 7.27 -35.29 3.29
N LEU A 144 8.31 -34.74 2.64
CA LEU A 144 8.72 -33.34 2.83
C LEU A 144 7.52 -32.43 2.51
N LEU A 145 7.25 -31.45 3.39
CA LEU A 145 6.17 -30.48 3.27
C LEU A 145 6.66 -29.05 3.03
N ARG A 146 7.84 -28.67 3.54
CA ARG A 146 8.30 -27.26 3.57
C ARG A 146 9.83 -27.13 3.52
N VAL A 147 10.33 -26.05 2.91
CA VAL A 147 11.75 -25.65 2.86
C VAL A 147 11.84 -24.14 3.14
N TRP A 148 11.73 -23.77 4.42
CA TRP A 148 11.45 -22.39 4.85
C TRP A 148 12.65 -21.62 5.39
N ALA A 149 12.63 -20.32 5.11
CA ALA A 149 13.55 -19.33 5.65
C ALA A 149 15.03 -19.74 5.56
N PRO A 150 15.55 -19.98 4.33
CA PRO A 150 16.96 -20.28 4.17
C PRO A 150 17.81 -19.06 4.53
N GLN A 151 18.88 -19.31 5.27
CA GLN A 151 19.88 -18.33 5.67
C GLN A 151 21.29 -18.83 5.38
N THR A 152 22.29 -17.94 5.45
CA THR A 152 23.68 -18.23 5.05
C THR A 152 24.70 -17.73 6.06
N ILE A 153 25.73 -18.53 6.32
CA ILE A 153 26.86 -18.16 7.18
C ILE A 153 28.16 -18.76 6.64
N TYR A 154 29.28 -18.05 6.80
CA TYR A 154 30.59 -18.56 6.40
C TYR A 154 31.23 -19.40 7.51
N ASP A 155 31.55 -20.65 7.20
CA ASP A 155 32.36 -21.50 8.07
C ASP A 155 33.85 -21.31 7.77
N ALA A 156 34.56 -20.63 8.68
CA ALA A 156 35.99 -20.42 8.57
C ALA A 156 36.84 -21.71 8.70
N LYS A 157 36.31 -22.79 9.30
CA LYS A 157 36.99 -24.09 9.41
C LYS A 157 36.85 -24.89 8.12
N ALA A 158 35.63 -25.02 7.59
CA ALA A 158 35.39 -25.68 6.30
C ALA A 158 35.85 -24.84 5.10
N LYS A 159 35.99 -23.51 5.28
CA LYS A 159 36.21 -22.49 4.23
C LYS A 159 35.09 -22.43 3.20
N LYS A 160 33.86 -22.71 3.61
CA LYS A 160 32.66 -22.79 2.75
C LYS A 160 31.51 -21.97 3.32
N TYR A 161 30.53 -21.67 2.49
CA TYR A 161 29.26 -21.08 2.92
C TYR A 161 28.30 -22.21 3.30
N MET A 162 27.85 -22.19 4.55
CA MET A 162 26.77 -23.04 5.04
C MET A 162 25.44 -22.36 4.74
N VAL A 163 24.54 -23.08 4.06
CA VAL A 163 23.13 -22.72 3.96
C VAL A 163 22.39 -23.51 5.03
N TYR A 164 21.49 -22.87 5.76
CA TYR A 164 20.69 -23.51 6.80
C TYR A 164 19.25 -23.00 6.75
N TRP A 165 18.28 -23.87 7.01
CA TRP A 165 16.86 -23.60 6.77
C TRP A 165 15.98 -24.59 7.55
N SER A 166 14.68 -24.34 7.56
CA SER A 166 13.71 -25.15 8.30
C SER A 166 13.00 -26.13 7.38
N MET A 167 12.82 -27.38 7.79
CA MET A 167 12.06 -28.38 7.04
C MET A 167 11.03 -29.09 7.92
N LYS A 168 9.95 -29.53 7.28
CA LYS A 168 8.87 -30.30 7.89
C LYS A 168 8.63 -31.56 7.08
N HIS A 169 8.49 -32.70 7.77
CA HIS A 169 8.19 -34.01 7.18
C HIS A 169 6.94 -34.57 7.84
N GLY A 170 5.91 -34.84 7.03
CA GLY A 170 4.61 -35.33 7.49
C GLY A 170 4.03 -34.55 8.69
N ASN A 171 3.69 -35.28 9.75
CA ASN A 171 3.14 -34.72 10.99
C ASN A 171 4.20 -34.31 12.02
N GLY A 172 5.49 -34.38 11.69
CA GLY A 172 6.58 -33.97 12.59
C GLY A 172 6.62 -32.45 12.81
N PRO A 173 7.32 -31.97 13.85
CA PRO A 173 7.62 -30.55 14.00
C PRO A 173 8.49 -30.06 12.84
N ASP A 174 8.50 -28.75 12.61
CA ASP A 174 9.44 -28.09 11.70
C ASP A 174 10.79 -27.97 12.43
N ILE A 175 11.89 -28.39 11.81
CA ILE A 175 13.22 -28.45 12.44
C ILE A 175 14.30 -27.90 11.50
N ILE A 176 15.43 -27.46 12.05
CA ILE A 176 16.45 -26.74 11.29
C ILE A 176 17.52 -27.72 10.79
N TYR A 177 17.82 -27.62 9.49
CA TYR A 177 18.84 -28.38 8.75
C TYR A 177 19.91 -27.46 8.18
N TYR A 178 21.03 -28.04 7.75
CA TYR A 178 22.09 -27.34 7.03
C TYR A 178 22.71 -28.18 5.91
N SER A 179 23.32 -27.51 4.93
CA SER A 179 24.25 -28.10 3.95
C SER A 179 25.24 -27.04 3.47
N TYR A 180 26.38 -27.45 2.93
CA TYR A 180 27.34 -26.51 2.34
C TYR A 180 26.97 -26.22 0.89
N ALA A 181 27.02 -24.95 0.49
CA ALA A 181 26.93 -24.56 -0.90
C ALA A 181 28.22 -24.93 -1.65
N ASN A 182 28.09 -25.26 -2.93
CA ASN A 182 29.21 -25.45 -3.84
C ASN A 182 29.99 -24.14 -4.06
N ALA A 183 31.19 -24.23 -4.64
CA ALA A 183 32.08 -23.07 -4.84
C ALA A 183 31.44 -21.94 -5.67
N ASP A 184 30.58 -22.28 -6.63
CA ASP A 184 29.89 -21.31 -7.47
C ASP A 184 28.70 -20.65 -6.78
N PHE A 185 28.22 -21.19 -5.66
CA PHE A 185 26.97 -20.82 -4.99
C PHE A 185 25.75 -20.96 -5.89
N THR A 186 25.69 -22.09 -6.62
CA THR A 186 24.60 -22.48 -7.52
C THR A 186 23.85 -23.71 -7.03
N ASP A 187 24.40 -24.45 -6.08
CA ASP A 187 23.82 -25.70 -5.58
C ASP A 187 24.42 -26.10 -4.22
N LEU A 188 23.83 -27.11 -3.57
CA LEU A 188 24.29 -27.72 -2.32
C LEU A 188 25.16 -28.96 -2.57
N GLU A 189 26.26 -29.11 -1.84
CA GLU A 189 27.24 -30.20 -2.03
C GLU A 189 26.77 -31.55 -1.46
N THR A 190 26.02 -31.55 -0.36
CA THR A 190 25.61 -32.77 0.35
C THR A 190 24.13 -32.76 0.69
N GLU A 191 23.58 -33.94 0.99
CA GLU A 191 22.25 -34.05 1.60
C GLU A 191 22.15 -33.20 2.87
N PRO A 192 20.99 -32.57 3.15
CA PRO A 192 20.80 -31.74 4.34
C PRO A 192 20.96 -32.55 5.63
N LYS A 193 21.75 -32.03 6.57
CA LYS A 193 21.96 -32.63 7.89
C LYS A 193 21.17 -31.85 8.94
N GLN A 194 20.60 -32.54 9.92
CA GLN A 194 19.94 -31.88 11.04
C GLN A 194 20.94 -30.97 11.77
N LEU A 195 20.60 -29.69 11.92
CA LEU A 195 21.37 -28.70 12.66
C LEU A 195 20.85 -28.56 14.10
N PHE A 196 19.54 -28.38 14.24
CA PHE A 196 18.88 -28.16 15.52
C PHE A 196 17.46 -28.70 15.52
N PHE A 197 17.12 -29.38 16.61
CA PHE A 197 15.79 -29.86 16.96
C PHE A 197 15.50 -29.37 18.38
N SER A 198 14.33 -28.79 18.62
CA SER A 198 14.00 -28.34 19.97
C SER A 198 13.87 -29.54 20.92
N PRO A 199 14.57 -29.59 22.06
CA PRO A 199 14.42 -30.67 23.04
C PRO A 199 13.00 -30.76 23.64
N THR A 200 12.15 -29.76 23.41
CA THR A 200 10.72 -29.77 23.78
C THR A 200 9.81 -30.43 22.74
N ASN A 201 10.36 -30.93 21.61
CA ASN A 201 9.60 -31.47 20.47
C ASN A 201 8.63 -30.47 19.79
N GLY A 202 8.79 -29.17 20.04
CA GLY A 202 8.07 -28.11 19.33
C GLY A 202 8.82 -27.65 18.07
N SER A 203 8.11 -27.07 17.10
CA SER A 203 8.71 -26.53 15.88
C SER A 203 9.72 -25.41 16.18
N CYS A 204 10.85 -25.43 15.48
CA CYS A 204 11.81 -24.35 15.38
C CYS A 204 12.01 -23.95 13.90
N ILE A 205 11.64 -22.72 13.57
CA ILE A 205 11.75 -22.14 12.22
C ILE A 205 12.49 -20.80 12.25
N ASP A 206 12.65 -20.15 11.09
CA ASP A 206 13.27 -18.81 10.94
C ASP A 206 14.59 -18.66 11.69
N GLY A 207 15.49 -19.63 11.50
CA GLY A 207 16.78 -19.67 12.18
C GLY A 207 17.74 -18.59 11.68
N ASP A 208 18.34 -17.82 12.58
CA ASP A 208 19.42 -16.86 12.32
C ASP A 208 20.61 -17.12 13.28
N ILE A 209 21.82 -17.25 12.73
CA ILE A 209 23.03 -17.63 13.46
C ILE A 209 24.04 -16.49 13.46
N ILE A 210 24.37 -15.99 14.66
CA ILE A 210 25.42 -15.00 14.85
C ILE A 210 26.54 -15.52 15.76
N PHE A 211 27.79 -15.23 15.38
CA PHE A 211 28.96 -15.57 16.19
C PHE A 211 29.31 -14.42 17.16
N HIS A 212 29.27 -14.69 18.45
CA HIS A 212 29.52 -13.71 19.52
C HIS A 212 30.18 -14.36 20.73
N ASN A 213 31.24 -13.73 21.26
CA ASN A 213 32.02 -14.19 22.42
C ASN A 213 32.44 -15.68 22.37
N GLY A 214 32.92 -16.14 21.20
CA GLY A 214 33.41 -17.51 21.02
C GLY A 214 32.33 -18.57 20.81
N LYS A 215 31.05 -18.18 20.73
CA LYS A 215 29.91 -19.07 20.54
C LYS A 215 29.06 -18.67 19.34
N TYR A 216 28.36 -19.64 18.77
CA TYR A 216 27.30 -19.44 17.79
C TYR A 216 25.97 -19.38 18.53
N HIS A 217 25.20 -18.32 18.30
CA HIS A 217 23.86 -18.11 18.86
C HIS A 217 22.86 -18.26 17.72
N LEU A 218 22.11 -19.35 17.72
CA LEU A 218 21.01 -19.62 16.80
C LEU A 218 19.73 -19.05 17.41
N PHE A 219 19.28 -17.89 16.95
CA PHE A 219 17.95 -17.36 17.21
C PHE A 219 16.95 -18.10 16.32
N PHE A 220 15.76 -18.40 16.83
CA PHE A 220 14.74 -19.08 16.04
C PHE A 220 13.32 -18.79 16.57
N LYS A 221 12.35 -18.90 15.67
CA LYS A 221 10.91 -18.82 15.91
C LYS A 221 10.38 -20.15 16.43
N THR A 222 9.55 -20.11 17.48
CA THR A 222 8.74 -21.26 17.92
C THR A 222 7.31 -21.20 17.39
N GLU A 223 6.70 -22.36 17.13
CA GLU A 223 5.25 -22.48 16.87
C GLU A 223 4.54 -23.37 17.90
N GLY A 224 3.24 -23.13 18.10
CA GLY A 224 2.32 -23.97 18.90
C GLY A 224 2.47 -23.80 20.42
N GLY A 225 3.70 -23.82 20.94
CA GLY A 225 4.04 -23.61 22.36
C GLY A 225 4.22 -22.14 22.77
N GLY A 226 3.61 -21.22 22.04
CA GLY A 226 3.89 -19.78 22.08
C GLY A 226 4.69 -19.35 20.85
N ASN A 227 4.24 -18.28 20.18
CA ASN A 227 4.69 -17.92 18.84
C ASN A 227 5.76 -16.81 18.85
N GLY A 228 6.84 -17.02 19.61
CA GLY A 228 7.90 -16.04 19.88
C GLY A 228 9.29 -16.44 19.40
N ILE A 229 10.31 -15.67 19.80
CA ILE A 229 11.73 -15.91 19.47
C ILE A 229 12.46 -16.46 20.70
N LYS A 230 13.12 -17.60 20.55
CA LYS A 230 14.07 -18.17 21.53
C LYS A 230 15.46 -18.26 20.89
N LYS A 231 16.46 -18.75 21.63
CA LYS A 231 17.76 -19.10 21.05
C LYS A 231 18.33 -20.40 21.59
N ALA A 232 19.24 -20.99 20.82
CA ALA A 232 20.10 -22.08 21.26
C ALA A 232 21.57 -21.71 20.97
N VAL A 233 22.50 -22.18 21.79
CA VAL A 233 23.90 -21.72 21.76
C VAL A 233 24.87 -22.90 21.69
N SER A 234 25.90 -22.80 20.84
CA SER A 234 26.96 -23.81 20.69
C SER A 234 28.37 -23.19 20.57
N THR A 235 29.41 -23.96 20.87
CA THR A 235 30.82 -23.64 20.53
C THR A 235 31.22 -24.15 19.13
N LYS A 236 30.33 -24.87 18.44
CA LYS A 236 30.53 -25.42 17.09
C LYS A 236 29.37 -24.99 16.20
N LEU A 237 29.67 -24.62 14.94
CA LEU A 237 28.66 -24.10 14.02
C LEU A 237 27.57 -25.13 13.66
N THR A 238 27.93 -26.41 13.57
CA THR A 238 27.11 -27.46 12.95
C THR A 238 26.46 -28.45 13.92
N GLU A 239 26.73 -28.35 15.22
CA GLU A 239 26.30 -29.33 16.21
C GLU A 239 26.34 -28.76 17.64
N GLY A 240 25.71 -29.43 18.61
CA GLY A 240 25.88 -29.14 20.03
C GLY A 240 25.15 -27.90 20.55
N TYR A 241 24.13 -27.41 19.84
CA TYR A 241 23.28 -26.31 20.27
C TYR A 241 22.45 -26.69 21.50
N VAL A 242 22.64 -25.96 22.59
CA VAL A 242 21.87 -26.09 23.83
C VAL A 242 20.78 -25.03 23.86
N LEU A 243 19.52 -25.43 24.06
CA LEU A 243 18.39 -24.50 24.17
C LEU A 243 18.53 -23.62 25.42
N GLU A 244 18.39 -22.32 25.24
CA GLU A 244 18.12 -21.38 26.34
C GLU A 244 16.62 -21.08 26.34
N ASP A 245 15.88 -21.69 27.27
CA ASP A 245 14.41 -21.70 27.27
C ASP A 245 13.80 -20.39 27.80
N LYS A 246 14.08 -19.30 27.08
CA LYS A 246 13.67 -17.92 27.39
C LYS A 246 13.21 -17.23 26.10
N TYR A 247 12.03 -16.60 26.16
CA TYR A 247 11.59 -15.71 25.09
C TYR A 247 12.36 -14.39 25.11
N LEU A 248 12.82 -13.96 23.94
CA LEU A 248 13.67 -12.77 23.78
C LEU A 248 12.91 -11.58 23.18
N GLN A 249 11.75 -11.81 22.56
CA GLN A 249 10.89 -10.73 22.08
C GLN A 249 10.33 -9.89 23.23
N GLN A 250 10.26 -8.57 23.02
CA GLN A 250 9.76 -7.58 23.98
C GLN A 250 8.28 -7.23 23.75
N THR A 251 7.50 -8.20 23.26
CA THR A 251 6.06 -8.10 22.98
C THR A 251 5.34 -9.40 23.35
N LYS A 252 4.04 -9.31 23.62
CA LYS A 252 3.16 -10.48 23.84
C LYS A 252 2.48 -10.96 22.55
N GLU A 253 2.57 -10.17 21.48
CA GLU A 253 2.06 -10.52 20.15
C GLU A 253 2.88 -11.65 19.52
N ALA A 254 2.31 -12.37 18.56
CA ALA A 254 3.07 -13.34 17.78
C ALA A 254 4.07 -12.62 16.85
N VAL A 255 5.29 -13.14 16.77
CA VAL A 255 6.40 -12.55 16.02
C VAL A 255 7.16 -13.61 15.23
N GLU A 256 7.67 -13.30 14.03
CA GLU A 256 8.41 -14.24 13.16
C GLU A 256 9.64 -13.58 12.52
N GLY A 257 10.44 -14.34 11.76
CA GLY A 257 11.56 -13.80 11.01
C GLY A 257 12.61 -13.07 11.85
N ALA A 258 13.22 -13.78 12.80
CA ALA A 258 14.29 -13.20 13.62
C ALA A 258 15.50 -12.83 12.74
N GLY A 259 16.01 -11.61 12.92
CA GLY A 259 17.26 -11.16 12.31
C GLY A 259 18.11 -10.37 13.29
N VAL A 260 19.37 -10.75 13.42
CA VAL A 260 20.35 -10.12 14.31
C VAL A 260 21.48 -9.50 13.51
N PHE A 261 21.64 -8.17 13.65
CA PHE A 261 22.74 -7.45 13.00
C PHE A 261 23.47 -6.54 13.98
N LYS A 262 24.76 -6.32 13.73
CA LYS A 262 25.57 -5.41 14.54
C LYS A 262 25.45 -3.99 14.04
N LEU A 263 25.32 -3.03 14.95
CA LEU A 263 25.33 -1.62 14.59
C LEU A 263 26.76 -1.15 14.24
N ASN A 264 26.88 -0.50 13.08
CA ASN A 264 28.08 0.17 12.60
C ASN A 264 28.61 1.13 13.67
N ASN A 265 29.90 1.02 14.00
CA ASN A 265 30.57 1.84 15.03
C ASN A 265 30.08 1.65 16.47
N SER A 266 29.24 0.65 16.75
CA SER A 266 28.79 0.31 18.11
C SER A 266 29.30 -1.06 18.58
N LYS A 267 29.21 -1.28 19.89
CA LYS A 267 29.26 -2.63 20.48
C LYS A 267 27.90 -3.34 20.42
N ASP A 268 26.83 -2.56 20.28
CA ASP A 268 25.44 -3.02 20.33
C ASP A 268 25.04 -3.77 19.05
N TYR A 269 24.14 -4.73 19.22
CA TYR A 269 23.44 -5.50 18.21
C TYR A 269 21.95 -5.17 18.27
N ILE A 270 21.29 -5.24 17.12
CA ILE A 270 19.84 -5.23 17.00
C ILE A 270 19.37 -6.68 16.83
N LEU A 271 18.35 -7.09 17.58
CA LEU A 271 17.45 -8.18 17.23
C LEU A 271 16.14 -7.54 16.75
N MET A 272 15.78 -7.81 15.50
CA MET A 272 14.53 -7.39 14.88
C MET A 272 13.66 -8.62 14.53
N TYR A 273 12.35 -8.43 14.46
CA TYR A 273 11.38 -9.46 14.07
C TYR A 273 10.07 -8.84 13.56
N ASP A 274 9.38 -9.57 12.69
CA ASP A 274 8.08 -9.20 12.10
C ASP A 274 6.95 -9.50 13.08
N VAL A 275 6.22 -8.48 13.53
CA VAL A 275 4.98 -8.62 14.31
C VAL A 275 3.82 -8.82 13.33
N TYR A 276 3.87 -9.92 12.59
CA TYR A 276 3.14 -10.16 11.33
C TYR A 276 1.63 -9.95 11.39
N MET A 277 0.98 -10.22 12.53
CA MET A 277 -0.46 -9.98 12.73
C MET A 277 -0.84 -8.49 12.88
N LYS A 278 0.15 -7.60 12.96
CA LYS A 278 0.00 -6.14 13.13
C LYS A 278 0.62 -5.32 11.99
N GLY A 279 1.25 -5.98 11.01
CA GLY A 279 1.88 -5.30 9.87
C GLY A 279 3.02 -4.35 10.26
N ARG A 280 3.77 -4.66 11.33
CA ARG A 280 4.89 -3.84 11.81
C ARG A 280 6.09 -4.70 12.20
N TYR A 281 7.28 -4.14 12.10
CA TYR A 281 8.44 -4.68 12.79
C TYR A 281 8.51 -4.21 14.24
N GLN A 282 9.34 -4.91 15.02
CA GLN A 282 9.87 -4.41 16.29
C GLN A 282 11.38 -4.56 16.28
N PHE A 283 12.08 -3.51 16.71
CA PHE A 283 13.53 -3.45 16.83
C PHE A 283 13.90 -3.41 18.31
N THR A 284 14.87 -4.24 18.69
CA THR A 284 15.36 -4.32 20.06
C THR A 284 16.89 -4.32 20.08
N LYS A 285 17.49 -3.68 21.08
CA LYS A 285 18.94 -3.48 21.16
C LYS A 285 19.54 -4.17 22.38
N SER A 286 20.69 -4.82 22.19
CA SER A 286 21.47 -5.49 23.25
C SER A 286 22.98 -5.37 22.97
N ALA A 287 23.82 -5.37 24.00
CA ALA A 287 25.28 -5.47 23.86
C ALA A 287 25.84 -6.89 24.10
N ASP A 288 25.01 -7.82 24.56
CA ASP A 288 25.37 -9.15 25.08
C ASP A 288 24.60 -10.32 24.43
N LEU A 289 23.61 -10.02 23.58
CA LEU A 289 22.65 -10.97 23.02
C LEU A 289 21.72 -11.66 24.05
N GLU A 290 21.58 -11.07 25.25
CA GLU A 290 20.72 -11.56 26.34
C GLU A 290 19.65 -10.55 26.76
N ASN A 291 20.05 -9.28 26.87
CA ASN A 291 19.31 -8.20 27.51
C ASN A 291 18.86 -7.17 26.47
N PHE A 292 17.77 -7.50 25.78
CA PHE A 292 17.19 -6.69 24.70
C PHE A 292 16.26 -5.60 25.25
N LYS A 293 16.37 -4.39 24.69
CA LYS A 293 15.49 -3.24 24.99
C LYS A 293 14.84 -2.71 23.72
N VAL A 294 13.54 -2.40 23.76
CA VAL A 294 12.81 -1.83 22.62
C VAL A 294 13.42 -0.49 22.20
N VAL A 295 13.57 -0.29 20.89
CA VAL A 295 14.00 0.95 20.25
C VAL A 295 13.06 1.38 19.11
N ASP A 296 11.81 0.88 19.12
CA ASP A 296 10.78 1.16 18.10
C ASP A 296 10.57 2.67 17.87
N GLN A 297 10.70 3.51 18.92
CA GLN A 297 10.57 4.97 18.83
C GLN A 297 11.68 5.67 18.02
N ASP A 298 12.83 5.01 17.86
CA ASP A 298 13.99 5.55 17.14
C ASP A 298 13.97 5.11 15.66
N VAL A 299 13.08 4.18 15.29
CA VAL A 299 13.01 3.54 13.96
C VAL A 299 11.96 4.21 13.08
N THR A 300 12.32 4.51 11.83
CA THR A 300 11.37 4.99 10.82
C THR A 300 11.54 4.22 9.50
N MET A 301 10.43 3.96 8.83
CA MET A 301 10.35 3.28 7.53
C MET A 301 9.24 3.92 6.70
N ASP A 302 9.41 4.05 5.38
CA ASP A 302 8.35 4.43 4.44
C ASP A 302 7.79 3.23 3.65
N PHE A 303 7.98 2.03 4.19
CA PHE A 303 7.53 0.74 3.68
C PHE A 303 7.14 -0.18 4.85
N HIS A 304 6.40 -1.25 4.55
CA HIS A 304 5.99 -2.26 5.54
C HIS A 304 6.67 -3.60 5.23
N PRO A 305 7.87 -3.85 5.77
CA PRO A 305 8.60 -5.08 5.50
C PRO A 305 7.97 -6.26 6.24
N ARG A 306 8.24 -7.45 5.70
CA ARG A 306 8.06 -8.77 6.31
C ARG A 306 9.36 -9.57 6.20
N HIS A 307 9.54 -10.51 7.13
CA HIS A 307 10.72 -11.37 7.36
C HIS A 307 11.89 -11.15 6.37
N GLY A 308 12.97 -10.52 6.84
CA GLY A 308 14.12 -10.15 6.02
C GLY A 308 15.40 -9.88 6.82
N THR A 309 16.47 -9.45 6.15
CA THR A 309 17.83 -9.34 6.72
C THR A 309 18.48 -7.98 6.47
N VAL A 310 19.24 -7.48 7.44
CA VAL A 310 19.99 -6.21 7.35
C VAL A 310 21.50 -6.46 7.22
N LEU A 311 22.07 -6.05 6.08
CA LEU A 311 23.50 -6.17 5.75
C LEU A 311 24.21 -4.81 5.90
N PRO A 312 25.33 -4.72 6.66
CA PRO A 312 26.20 -3.55 6.62
C PRO A 312 26.90 -3.37 5.27
N ILE A 313 26.78 -2.17 4.71
CA ILE A 313 27.33 -1.79 3.40
C ILE A 313 28.30 -0.61 3.49
N THR A 314 29.19 -0.53 2.51
CA THR A 314 30.15 0.56 2.35
C THR A 314 29.52 1.74 1.62
N GLN A 315 30.15 2.91 1.71
CA GLN A 315 29.68 4.12 1.02
C GLN A 315 29.57 3.92 -0.50
N LYS A 316 30.53 3.23 -1.12
CA LYS A 316 30.50 2.92 -2.57
C LYS A 316 29.36 1.99 -2.98
N GLU A 317 28.94 1.10 -2.09
CA GLU A 317 27.80 0.21 -2.32
C GLU A 317 26.49 0.98 -2.17
N LEU A 318 26.35 1.82 -1.14
CA LEU A 318 25.22 2.74 -0.98
C LEU A 318 25.06 3.65 -2.22
N GLU A 319 26.17 4.22 -2.70
CA GLU A 319 26.22 5.02 -3.92
C GLU A 319 25.78 4.23 -5.16
N ARG A 320 26.15 2.94 -5.27
CA ARG A 320 25.71 2.08 -6.39
C ARG A 320 24.22 1.73 -6.31
N LEU A 321 23.71 1.41 -5.13
CA LEU A 321 22.30 1.12 -4.88
C LEU A 321 21.42 2.35 -5.18
N THR A 322 21.77 3.51 -4.64
CA THR A 322 21.10 4.78 -4.95
C THR A 322 21.30 5.18 -6.42
N ALA A 323 22.46 4.91 -7.03
CA ALA A 323 22.65 5.15 -8.45
C ALA A 323 21.74 4.28 -9.35
N LYS A 324 21.39 3.07 -8.92
CA LYS A 324 20.43 2.23 -9.65
C LYS A 324 18.98 2.67 -9.43
N TRP A 325 18.58 2.92 -8.18
CA TRP A 325 17.16 2.97 -7.80
C TRP A 325 16.65 4.31 -7.24
N TYR A 326 17.52 5.27 -6.92
CA TYR A 326 17.10 6.67 -6.70
C TYR A 326 17.28 7.46 -8.00
N ASN A 327 16.17 8.02 -8.51
CA ASN A 327 16.13 8.87 -9.69
C ASN A 327 15.75 10.29 -9.26
N GLY A 328 16.46 11.32 -9.74
CA GLY A 328 16.08 12.71 -9.45
C GLY A 328 14.64 13.05 -9.89
N ALA A 329 14.11 12.29 -10.86
CA ALA A 329 12.74 12.40 -11.32
C ALA A 329 11.73 11.88 -10.27
N THR A 330 12.04 10.79 -9.56
CA THR A 330 11.15 10.24 -8.52
C THR A 330 11.22 11.09 -7.25
N ILE A 331 12.36 11.71 -6.95
CA ILE A 331 12.47 12.73 -5.89
C ILE A 331 11.42 13.83 -6.07
N LEU A 332 11.21 14.35 -7.29
CA LEU A 332 10.23 15.42 -7.49
C LEU A 332 8.76 14.94 -7.35
N LYS A 333 8.49 13.62 -7.40
CA LYS A 333 7.19 13.05 -6.99
C LYS A 333 6.99 12.98 -5.47
N THR A 334 8.05 13.10 -4.66
CA THR A 334 7.95 13.05 -3.18
C THR A 334 7.50 14.37 -2.55
N ALA A 335 7.07 15.34 -3.36
CA ALA A 335 6.59 16.64 -2.90
C ALA A 335 5.44 16.46 -1.89
N LYS A 336 5.69 16.84 -0.63
CA LYS A 336 4.85 16.44 0.51
C LYS A 336 4.06 17.58 1.15
N SER A 337 4.28 18.82 0.72
CA SER A 337 3.58 20.01 1.21
C SER A 337 2.05 19.79 1.25
N ASN A 338 1.41 20.26 2.32
CA ASN A 338 -0.03 20.06 2.54
C ASN A 338 -0.92 20.75 1.49
N SER A 339 -0.37 21.68 0.71
CA SER A 339 -1.05 22.30 -0.44
C SER A 339 -1.09 21.42 -1.69
N ILE A 340 -0.31 20.33 -1.79
CA ILE A 340 -0.22 19.53 -3.03
C ILE A 340 -1.32 18.46 -3.09
N LYS A 341 -1.91 18.29 -4.27
CA LYS A 341 -2.75 17.14 -4.62
C LYS A 341 -1.86 15.95 -5.01
N LYS A 342 -1.35 15.23 -4.01
CA LYS A 342 -0.23 14.28 -4.13
C LYS A 342 -0.42 13.19 -5.20
N ASN A 343 -1.62 12.63 -5.31
CA ASN A 343 -1.95 11.61 -6.31
C ASN A 343 -1.81 12.14 -7.75
N ASN A 344 -2.02 13.45 -7.92
CA ASN A 344 -2.14 14.13 -9.21
C ASN A 344 -0.84 14.74 -9.75
N ILE A 345 0.28 14.56 -9.05
CA ILE A 345 1.62 14.97 -9.54
C ILE A 345 1.94 14.24 -10.85
N VAL A 346 2.17 15.00 -11.92
CA VAL A 346 2.60 14.44 -13.21
C VAL A 346 4.11 14.58 -13.34
N LEU A 347 4.77 13.50 -13.76
CA LEU A 347 6.19 13.47 -14.07
C LEU A 347 6.37 12.95 -15.49
N ASP A 348 6.98 13.75 -16.35
CA ASP A 348 7.49 13.29 -17.63
C ASP A 348 9.00 13.07 -17.50
N THR A 349 9.43 11.81 -17.52
CA THR A 349 10.85 11.43 -17.41
C THR A 349 11.63 11.67 -18.71
N VAL A 350 10.94 11.72 -19.86
CA VAL A 350 11.50 11.93 -21.19
C VAL A 350 11.81 13.42 -21.37
N ASN A 351 10.77 14.26 -21.28
CA ASN A 351 10.90 15.72 -21.40
C ASN A 351 11.45 16.38 -20.13
N SER A 352 11.59 15.62 -19.03
CA SER A 352 12.15 16.08 -17.75
C SER A 352 11.31 17.22 -17.14
N THR A 353 9.99 17.08 -17.21
CA THR A 353 9.04 18.05 -16.64
C THR A 353 8.29 17.47 -15.45
N VAL A 354 7.89 18.34 -14.53
CA VAL A 354 7.06 17.98 -13.37
C VAL A 354 5.96 18.99 -13.23
N TYR A 355 4.73 18.51 -13.06
CA TYR A 355 3.56 19.34 -12.75
C TYR A 355 3.09 19.04 -11.33
N LEU A 356 3.02 20.08 -10.52
CA LEU A 356 2.59 20.06 -9.12
C LEU A 356 1.21 20.73 -8.98
N PRO A 357 0.10 19.98 -9.08
CA PRO A 357 -1.22 20.52 -8.81
C PRO A 357 -1.35 20.87 -7.33
N VAL A 358 -1.75 22.10 -7.05
CA VAL A 358 -1.98 22.60 -5.69
C VAL A 358 -3.45 22.93 -5.42
N LYS A 359 -3.81 23.00 -4.14
CA LYS A 359 -5.14 23.35 -3.66
C LYS A 359 -5.44 24.84 -3.94
N PRO A 360 -6.73 25.22 -4.08
CA PRO A 360 -7.15 26.61 -4.20
C PRO A 360 -6.57 27.49 -3.08
N GLY A 361 -6.19 28.73 -3.40
CA GLY A 361 -5.62 29.69 -2.44
C GLY A 361 -4.15 29.43 -2.06
N THR A 362 -3.39 28.65 -2.84
CA THR A 362 -1.98 28.39 -2.57
C THR A 362 -1.12 29.53 -3.12
N ASN A 363 -0.26 30.13 -2.28
CA ASN A 363 0.63 31.22 -2.71
C ASN A 363 1.76 30.75 -3.65
N LEU A 364 1.46 30.67 -4.95
CA LEU A 364 2.42 30.27 -5.99
C LEU A 364 3.64 31.19 -6.11
N ALA A 365 3.61 32.42 -5.59
CA ALA A 365 4.75 33.33 -5.63
C ALA A 365 5.85 32.98 -4.60
N SER A 366 5.53 32.16 -3.59
CA SER A 366 6.47 31.68 -2.58
C SER A 366 6.05 30.31 -2.05
N PHE A 367 6.07 29.31 -2.93
CA PHE A 367 5.62 27.95 -2.64
C PHE A 367 6.81 27.00 -2.45
N ASP A 368 6.89 26.29 -1.32
CA ASP A 368 7.81 25.16 -1.13
C ASP A 368 7.05 23.83 -1.31
N PRO A 369 7.38 23.02 -2.34
CA PRO A 369 6.83 21.67 -2.51
C PRO A 369 7.26 20.67 -1.44
N GLU A 370 8.31 20.99 -0.66
CA GLU A 370 8.88 20.15 0.40
C GLU A 370 9.39 18.76 -0.09
N PHE A 371 10.00 18.69 -1.28
CA PHE A 371 10.57 17.43 -1.81
C PHE A 371 11.44 16.70 -0.77
N ASP A 372 11.36 15.36 -0.73
CA ASP A 372 12.21 14.53 0.12
C ASP A 372 13.68 14.69 -0.28
N LYS A 373 14.52 15.02 0.71
CA LYS A 373 15.95 15.26 0.55
C LYS A 373 16.77 13.96 0.76
N GLY A 374 16.10 12.86 1.11
CA GLY A 374 16.58 11.49 1.02
C GLY A 374 17.98 11.24 1.62
N LEU A 375 18.69 10.29 1.04
CA LEU A 375 20.12 10.11 1.26
C LEU A 375 20.87 10.61 0.02
N ASP A 376 21.77 11.56 0.24
CA ASP A 376 22.67 12.14 -0.76
C ASP A 376 21.96 12.83 -1.95
N VAL A 377 20.75 13.36 -1.73
CA VAL A 377 20.04 14.18 -2.73
C VAL A 377 20.35 15.66 -2.53
N VAL A 378 20.72 16.36 -3.61
CA VAL A 378 20.87 17.82 -3.61
C VAL A 378 19.90 18.43 -4.61
N ILE A 379 19.11 19.41 -4.15
CA ILE A 379 18.13 20.15 -4.94
C ILE A 379 18.56 21.62 -5.02
N SER A 380 18.65 22.17 -6.23
CA SER A 380 19.11 23.55 -6.47
C SER A 380 18.31 24.24 -7.59
N PRO A 381 17.82 25.49 -7.42
CA PRO A 381 17.89 26.28 -6.18
C PRO A 381 17.09 25.62 -5.04
N LYS A 382 17.34 26.05 -3.81
CA LYS A 382 16.52 25.66 -2.65
C LYS A 382 15.21 26.44 -2.70
N GLY A 383 14.11 25.80 -2.32
CA GLY A 383 12.82 26.46 -2.15
C GLY A 383 12.79 27.45 -0.96
N PRO A 384 11.70 28.23 -0.80
CA PRO A 384 10.51 28.27 -1.64
C PRO A 384 10.77 28.82 -3.06
N TYR A 385 9.88 28.52 -3.99
CA TYR A 385 9.97 28.90 -5.40
C TYR A 385 8.82 29.82 -5.80
N ASN A 386 9.05 30.64 -6.82
CA ASN A 386 8.00 31.42 -7.47
C ASN A 386 7.58 30.74 -8.79
N PHE A 387 6.38 30.15 -8.78
CA PHE A 387 5.72 29.55 -9.95
C PHE A 387 4.70 30.49 -10.63
N SER A 388 4.40 31.67 -10.06
CA SER A 388 3.43 32.62 -10.67
C SER A 388 3.89 33.15 -12.02
N ASN A 389 5.20 33.08 -12.29
CA ASN A 389 5.83 33.54 -13.52
C ASN A 389 6.13 32.40 -14.51
N GLY A 390 5.57 31.19 -14.29
CA GLY A 390 5.75 30.02 -15.14
C GLY A 390 6.72 28.97 -14.59
N PRO A 391 7.32 28.13 -15.46
CA PRO A 391 8.14 26.99 -15.04
C PRO A 391 9.44 27.40 -14.34
N VAL A 392 9.73 26.75 -13.21
CA VAL A 392 10.98 26.90 -12.44
C VAL A 392 11.93 25.76 -12.82
N LYS A 393 13.18 26.10 -13.15
CA LYS A 393 14.23 25.10 -13.40
C LYS A 393 14.81 24.60 -12.07
N ILE A 394 14.63 23.31 -11.79
CA ILE A 394 15.14 22.65 -10.59
C ILE A 394 16.17 21.60 -11.00
N ASN A 395 17.39 21.73 -10.49
CA ASN A 395 18.46 20.74 -10.60
C ASN A 395 18.32 19.74 -9.45
N VAL A 396 18.35 18.45 -9.77
CA VAL A 396 18.42 17.36 -8.78
C VAL A 396 19.62 16.48 -9.08
N SER A 397 20.55 16.35 -8.12
CA SER A 397 21.57 15.29 -8.11
C SER A 397 21.29 14.28 -7.00
N VAL A 398 21.80 13.07 -7.18
CA VAL A 398 21.66 11.94 -6.25
C VAL A 398 23.00 11.23 -6.17
N GLY A 399 23.64 11.27 -5.00
CA GLY A 399 25.01 10.78 -4.81
C GLY A 399 25.99 11.44 -5.79
N ALA A 400 26.89 10.64 -6.36
CA ALA A 400 27.87 11.09 -7.35
C ALA A 400 27.32 11.30 -8.78
N LYS A 401 26.00 11.23 -9.01
CA LYS A 401 25.40 11.49 -10.33
C LYS A 401 25.47 12.97 -10.71
N THR A 402 25.77 13.25 -11.98
CA THR A 402 25.53 14.55 -12.60
C THR A 402 24.11 15.03 -12.32
N ALA A 403 23.97 16.29 -11.92
CA ALA A 403 22.66 16.89 -11.69
C ALA A 403 21.84 16.90 -12.99
N LYS A 404 20.58 16.48 -12.90
CA LYS A 404 19.61 16.59 -14.01
C LYS A 404 18.72 17.80 -13.76
N ASN A 405 18.55 18.62 -14.80
CA ASN A 405 17.60 19.74 -14.80
C ASN A 405 16.18 19.22 -15.06
N TYR A 406 15.22 19.76 -14.33
CA TYR A 406 13.79 19.54 -14.51
C TYR A 406 13.08 20.88 -14.66
N SER A 407 12.11 20.96 -15.56
CA SER A 407 11.20 22.11 -15.68
C SER A 407 9.97 21.82 -14.83
N VAL A 408 9.81 22.54 -13.72
CA VAL A 408 8.76 22.29 -12.72
C VAL A 408 7.73 23.39 -12.78
N THR A 409 6.46 23.04 -12.95
CA THR A 409 5.30 23.95 -12.90
C THR A 409 4.42 23.62 -11.72
N ALA A 410 3.69 24.62 -11.22
CA ALA A 410 2.63 24.44 -10.24
C ALA A 410 1.47 25.38 -10.58
N SER A 411 0.23 24.91 -10.45
CA SER A 411 -0.98 25.74 -10.55
C SER A 411 -2.09 25.18 -9.68
N GLU A 412 -3.06 26.04 -9.36
CA GLU A 412 -4.27 25.65 -8.63
C GLU A 412 -5.17 24.80 -9.54
N ASP A 413 -5.33 23.53 -9.18
CA ASP A 413 -6.31 22.63 -9.78
C ASP A 413 -7.43 22.45 -8.77
N HIS A 414 -8.68 22.81 -9.10
CA HIS A 414 -9.79 22.62 -8.17
C HIS A 414 -10.32 21.18 -8.22
N ASN A 415 -10.12 20.45 -9.33
CA ASN A 415 -10.41 19.01 -9.45
C ASN A 415 -9.16 18.13 -9.25
N PRO A 416 -9.24 16.99 -8.52
CA PRO A 416 -10.40 16.50 -7.78
C PRO A 416 -10.71 17.36 -6.55
N VAL A 417 -11.98 17.55 -6.22
CA VAL A 417 -12.41 18.43 -5.11
C VAL A 417 -12.05 17.86 -3.74
N LEU A 418 -11.98 16.54 -3.62
CA LEU A 418 -11.53 15.83 -2.43
C LEU A 418 -10.09 15.32 -2.60
N ASN A 419 -9.33 15.26 -1.51
CA ASN A 419 -7.99 14.67 -1.50
C ASN A 419 -8.08 13.23 -0.98
N GLY A 420 -7.60 12.26 -1.77
CA GLY A 420 -7.68 10.83 -1.44
C GLY A 420 -8.48 10.07 -2.50
N TYR A 421 -8.85 8.82 -2.19
CA TYR A 421 -9.68 8.01 -3.07
C TYR A 421 -11.12 8.03 -2.60
N PHE A 422 -11.98 8.58 -3.46
CA PHE A 422 -13.40 8.78 -3.20
C PHE A 422 -14.15 8.63 -4.51
N ALA A 423 -15.33 8.05 -4.44
CA ALA A 423 -16.13 7.75 -5.60
C ALA A 423 -17.62 7.92 -5.32
N ASP A 424 -18.43 7.59 -6.31
CA ASP A 424 -19.89 7.50 -6.23
C ASP A 424 -20.51 8.68 -5.41
N PRO A 425 -20.28 9.94 -5.83
CA PRO A 425 -20.54 11.10 -5.01
C PRO A 425 -22.00 11.53 -5.05
N GLU A 426 -22.62 11.70 -3.88
CA GLU A 426 -23.88 12.42 -3.68
C GLU A 426 -23.65 13.85 -3.17
N ILE A 427 -24.49 14.81 -3.53
CA ILE A 427 -24.43 16.19 -3.03
C ILE A 427 -25.80 16.81 -2.68
N VAL A 428 -25.89 17.48 -1.53
CA VAL A 428 -27.08 18.25 -1.14
C VAL A 428 -26.70 19.64 -0.62
N TYR A 429 -27.55 20.65 -0.86
CA TYR A 429 -27.50 21.90 -0.09
C TYR A 429 -28.42 21.80 1.13
N SER A 430 -27.83 21.89 2.33
CA SER A 430 -28.57 21.82 3.59
C SER A 430 -29.17 23.17 3.95
N ASN A 431 -30.50 23.27 3.96
CA ASN A 431 -31.20 24.48 4.41
C ASN A 431 -31.04 24.74 5.91
N LYS A 432 -30.71 23.72 6.71
CA LYS A 432 -30.41 23.86 8.15
C LYS A 432 -29.04 24.51 8.40
N THR A 433 -28.00 24.06 7.69
CA THR A 433 -26.61 24.49 7.91
C THR A 433 -26.12 25.58 6.97
N LYS A 434 -26.87 25.87 5.90
CA LYS A 434 -26.53 26.81 4.82
C LYS A 434 -25.21 26.48 4.11
N LYS A 435 -24.92 25.19 3.96
CA LYS A 435 -23.74 24.63 3.30
C LYS A 435 -24.13 23.52 2.34
N TYR A 436 -23.27 23.28 1.36
CA TYR A 436 -23.25 22.06 0.57
C TYR A 436 -22.61 20.92 1.38
N HIS A 437 -23.12 19.71 1.24
CA HIS A 437 -22.59 18.50 1.85
C HIS A 437 -22.47 17.42 0.77
N LEU A 438 -21.31 16.77 0.73
CA LEU A 438 -20.88 15.80 -0.28
C LEU A 438 -20.59 14.46 0.40
N TYR A 439 -21.15 13.39 -0.15
CA TYR A 439 -21.14 12.04 0.44
C TYR A 439 -20.64 11.03 -0.60
N PRO A 440 -19.36 10.65 -0.57
CA PRO A 440 -18.83 9.64 -1.48
C PRO A 440 -18.80 8.23 -0.86
N THR A 441 -18.71 7.21 -1.72
CA THR A 441 -18.06 5.93 -1.37
C THR A 441 -16.62 6.21 -0.91
N SER A 442 -16.22 5.62 0.21
CA SER A 442 -14.81 5.56 0.63
C SER A 442 -14.06 4.55 -0.24
N ASP A 443 -13.31 5.04 -1.22
CA ASP A 443 -12.64 4.23 -2.25
C ASP A 443 -11.16 3.95 -1.89
N GLY A 444 -10.39 3.34 -2.79
CA GLY A 444 -8.98 2.97 -2.52
C GLY A 444 -8.80 1.60 -1.86
N PHE A 445 -9.87 0.83 -1.71
CA PHE A 445 -9.88 -0.50 -1.11
C PHE A 445 -10.14 -1.57 -2.18
N THR A 446 -9.25 -2.57 -2.29
CA THR A 446 -9.35 -3.65 -3.29
C THR A 446 -10.74 -4.28 -3.35
N GLY A 447 -11.34 -4.31 -4.54
CA GLY A 447 -12.68 -4.87 -4.77
C GLY A 447 -13.79 -4.09 -4.06
N TRP A 448 -13.62 -2.77 -3.93
CA TRP A 448 -14.55 -1.85 -3.23
C TRP A 448 -14.87 -2.32 -1.80
N SER A 449 -13.86 -2.82 -1.09
CA SER A 449 -14.05 -3.44 0.24
C SER A 449 -14.24 -2.45 1.40
N GLY A 450 -14.26 -1.15 1.12
CA GLY A 450 -14.59 -0.09 2.08
C GLY A 450 -15.90 -0.36 2.82
N ASN A 451 -15.94 -0.02 4.11
CA ASN A 451 -17.03 -0.39 5.03
C ASN A 451 -17.51 0.78 5.92
N PHE A 452 -17.19 2.01 5.52
CA PHE A 452 -17.62 3.23 6.18
C PHE A 452 -17.88 4.36 5.16
N PHE A 453 -18.72 5.31 5.54
CA PHE A 453 -19.01 6.53 4.78
C PHE A 453 -18.48 7.76 5.49
N LYS A 454 -18.15 8.78 4.71
CA LYS A 454 -17.73 10.11 5.19
C LYS A 454 -18.66 11.18 4.63
N SER A 455 -18.70 12.34 5.27
CA SER A 455 -19.24 13.57 4.66
C SER A 455 -18.17 14.65 4.57
N PHE A 456 -18.36 15.53 3.61
CA PHE A 456 -17.55 16.72 3.41
C PHE A 456 -18.46 17.93 3.27
N SER A 457 -18.19 19.02 4.00
CA SER A 457 -19.03 20.22 3.95
C SER A 457 -18.30 21.41 3.34
N SER A 458 -19.00 22.20 2.51
CA SER A 458 -18.45 23.39 1.85
C SER A 458 -19.44 24.55 1.84
N PRO A 459 -18.98 25.81 2.04
CA PRO A 459 -19.83 26.99 1.86
C PRO A 459 -20.03 27.36 0.38
N ASP A 460 -19.14 26.92 -0.52
CA ASP A 460 -18.96 27.51 -1.86
C ASP A 460 -18.60 26.51 -2.98
N LEU A 461 -18.79 25.21 -2.74
CA LEU A 461 -18.45 24.09 -3.63
C LEU A 461 -16.95 23.89 -3.95
N VAL A 462 -16.05 24.72 -3.39
CA VAL A 462 -14.60 24.65 -3.65
C VAL A 462 -13.80 24.40 -2.38
N ASN A 463 -14.15 25.07 -1.29
CA ASN A 463 -13.48 24.96 -0.01
C ASN A 463 -14.17 23.87 0.83
N TRP A 464 -13.69 22.63 0.72
CA TRP A 464 -14.25 21.45 1.39
C TRP A 464 -13.59 21.18 2.74
N THR A 465 -14.42 21.00 3.77
CA THR A 465 -14.04 20.49 5.10
C THR A 465 -14.35 19.00 5.15
N ASP A 466 -13.45 18.20 5.70
CA ASP A 466 -13.68 16.78 6.00
C ASP A 466 -14.38 16.67 7.36
N ASP A 467 -15.66 16.27 7.39
CA ASP A 467 -16.43 16.19 8.63
C ASP A 467 -16.20 14.85 9.38
N GLY A 468 -15.40 13.95 8.82
CA GLY A 468 -15.09 12.64 9.40
C GLY A 468 -16.01 11.50 8.92
N VAL A 469 -16.06 10.43 9.71
CA VAL A 469 -16.86 9.21 9.42
C VAL A 469 -18.27 9.39 9.98
N ILE A 470 -19.27 9.25 9.12
CA ILE A 470 -20.69 9.44 9.48
C ILE A 470 -21.43 8.13 9.76
N ILE A 471 -20.99 7.04 9.13
CA ILE A 471 -21.49 5.66 9.33
C ILE A 471 -20.32 4.69 9.18
N ASP A 472 -20.13 3.80 10.14
CA ASP A 472 -19.22 2.65 10.12
C ASP A 472 -20.08 1.38 10.13
N LEU A 473 -20.10 0.58 9.06
CA LEU A 473 -21.00 -0.58 8.96
C LEU A 473 -20.76 -1.60 10.09
N PRO A 474 -19.50 -1.98 10.44
CA PRO A 474 -19.21 -2.78 11.63
C PRO A 474 -19.86 -2.29 12.93
N LYS A 475 -19.91 -0.97 13.18
CA LYS A 475 -20.43 -0.40 14.44
C LYS A 475 -21.91 -0.04 14.39
N ASN A 476 -22.37 0.61 13.32
CA ASN A 476 -23.65 1.31 13.25
C ASN A 476 -24.77 0.52 12.57
N VAL A 477 -24.46 -0.44 11.70
CA VAL A 477 -25.45 -1.17 10.89
C VAL A 477 -25.51 -2.63 11.35
N THR A 478 -26.69 -3.13 11.72
CA THR A 478 -26.83 -4.47 12.31
C THR A 478 -26.83 -5.59 11.25
N TRP A 479 -27.34 -5.31 10.05
CA TRP A 479 -27.68 -6.29 9.02
C TRP A 479 -26.64 -6.44 7.89
N ALA A 480 -25.63 -5.56 7.83
CA ALA A 480 -24.51 -5.62 6.90
C ALA A 480 -23.23 -5.05 7.53
N LYS A 481 -22.06 -5.56 7.10
CA LYS A 481 -20.73 -5.30 7.70
C LYS A 481 -19.62 -5.00 6.68
N ARG A 482 -19.93 -5.01 5.40
CA ARG A 482 -18.99 -4.88 4.26
C ARG A 482 -19.60 -4.05 3.14
N ASN A 483 -18.74 -3.48 2.29
CA ASN A 483 -19.12 -2.86 1.01
C ASN A 483 -20.11 -1.70 1.18
N ALA A 484 -19.66 -0.62 1.81
CA ALA A 484 -20.35 0.66 1.95
C ALA A 484 -20.20 1.46 0.65
N TRP A 485 -21.24 1.45 -0.20
CA TRP A 485 -21.20 2.05 -1.54
C TRP A 485 -22.35 3.04 -1.79
N ALA A 486 -22.11 3.97 -2.72
CA ALA A 486 -23.09 4.77 -3.45
C ALA A 486 -24.25 5.24 -2.56
N PRO A 487 -24.04 6.29 -1.75
CA PRO A 487 -25.09 6.88 -0.97
C PRO A 487 -25.92 7.88 -1.78
N THR A 488 -27.09 8.23 -1.25
CA THR A 488 -27.92 9.39 -1.66
C THR A 488 -28.62 9.96 -0.43
N ILE A 489 -29.06 11.23 -0.43
CA ILE A 489 -29.60 11.89 0.75
C ILE A 489 -30.78 12.85 0.47
N ALA A 490 -31.85 12.70 1.25
CA ALA A 490 -32.96 13.65 1.26
C ALA A 490 -32.95 14.52 2.53
N GLU A 491 -32.98 15.85 2.37
CA GLU A 491 -33.37 16.78 3.43
C GLU A 491 -34.89 17.00 3.38
N LYS A 492 -35.61 16.70 4.47
CA LYS A 492 -37.07 16.88 4.56
C LYS A 492 -37.45 17.54 5.89
N LYS A 493 -38.44 18.43 5.89
CA LYS A 493 -39.02 18.95 7.14
C LYS A 493 -39.95 17.91 7.75
N VAL A 494 -39.73 17.57 9.01
CA VAL A 494 -40.56 16.68 9.82
C VAL A 494 -40.86 17.39 11.13
N ASN A 495 -42.14 17.62 11.43
CA ASN A 495 -42.60 18.34 12.63
C ASN A 495 -41.94 19.73 12.82
N GLY A 496 -41.65 20.42 11.71
CA GLY A 496 -41.12 21.79 11.71
C GLY A 496 -39.60 21.92 11.62
N ASP A 497 -38.82 20.88 11.98
CA ASP A 497 -37.35 20.86 11.84
C ASP A 497 -36.92 19.98 10.65
N TYR A 498 -35.70 20.18 10.14
CA TYR A 498 -35.12 19.36 9.10
C TYR A 498 -34.57 18.04 9.66
N LYS A 499 -34.89 16.95 8.97
CA LYS A 499 -34.32 15.61 9.11
C LYS A 499 -33.59 15.24 7.82
N TYR A 500 -32.57 14.39 7.96
CA TYR A 500 -31.77 13.87 6.86
C TYR A 500 -31.97 12.37 6.74
N PHE A 501 -32.35 11.91 5.56
CA PHE A 501 -32.56 10.51 5.24
C PHE A 501 -31.48 10.07 4.27
N TYR A 502 -30.50 9.34 4.79
CA TYR A 502 -29.31 8.90 4.08
C TYR A 502 -29.49 7.45 3.66
N TYR A 503 -29.68 7.22 2.36
CA TYR A 503 -29.81 5.90 1.77
C TYR A 503 -28.43 5.47 1.27
N PHE A 504 -28.15 4.17 1.35
CA PHE A 504 -26.82 3.66 1.02
C PHE A 504 -26.86 2.19 0.67
N THR A 505 -25.90 1.75 -0.13
CA THR A 505 -25.68 0.33 -0.37
C THR A 505 -24.77 -0.27 0.70
N ALA A 506 -25.16 -1.39 1.29
CA ALA A 506 -24.31 -2.23 2.13
C ALA A 506 -24.51 -3.71 1.81
N ALA A 507 -23.42 -4.42 1.49
CA ALA A 507 -23.43 -5.83 1.09
C ALA A 507 -24.49 -6.17 0.01
N GLN A 508 -24.56 -5.34 -1.05
CA GLN A 508 -25.48 -5.48 -2.20
C GLN A 508 -26.97 -5.43 -1.82
N LYS A 509 -27.31 -4.57 -0.86
CA LYS A 509 -28.68 -4.24 -0.43
C LYS A 509 -28.72 -2.76 -0.07
N ILE A 510 -29.86 -2.11 -0.22
CA ILE A 510 -30.03 -0.70 0.11
C ILE A 510 -30.63 -0.56 1.51
N GLY A 511 -29.98 0.24 2.35
CA GLY A 511 -30.44 0.66 3.66
C GLY A 511 -30.82 2.14 3.70
N VAL A 512 -31.29 2.57 4.86
CA VAL A 512 -31.54 3.98 5.17
C VAL A 512 -31.23 4.26 6.63
N ALA A 513 -30.55 5.39 6.88
CA ALA A 513 -30.25 5.92 8.20
C ALA A 513 -30.75 7.36 8.33
N VAL A 514 -31.10 7.77 9.55
CA VAL A 514 -31.72 9.09 9.81
C VAL A 514 -30.85 9.93 10.76
N ALA A 515 -30.74 11.23 10.50
CA ALA A 515 -30.05 12.20 11.36
C ALA A 515 -30.78 13.55 11.47
N ASP A 516 -30.38 14.33 12.47
CA ASP A 516 -30.86 15.71 12.71
C ASP A 516 -29.96 16.78 12.07
N LEU A 517 -28.77 16.38 11.60
CA LEU A 517 -27.78 17.20 10.92
C LEU A 517 -27.26 16.43 9.69
N PRO A 518 -26.83 17.14 8.63
CA PRO A 518 -26.39 16.51 7.38
C PRO A 518 -25.12 15.65 7.57
N ASN A 519 -24.25 15.99 8.52
CA ASN A 519 -23.05 15.22 8.88
C ASN A 519 -23.27 14.26 10.06
N GLY A 520 -24.53 13.92 10.37
CA GLY A 520 -24.86 12.95 11.42
C GLY A 520 -24.86 13.52 12.85
N PRO A 521 -24.84 12.65 13.89
CA PRO A 521 -24.73 11.19 13.81
C PRO A 521 -25.96 10.54 13.17
N PHE A 522 -25.73 9.55 12.30
CA PHE A 522 -26.79 8.80 11.64
C PHE A 522 -27.18 7.55 12.43
N LYS A 523 -28.48 7.27 12.47
CA LYS A 523 -29.05 6.06 13.06
C LYS A 523 -29.67 5.19 11.97
N ASP A 524 -29.10 4.00 11.75
CA ASP A 524 -29.65 2.98 10.83
C ASP A 524 -31.08 2.59 11.22
N SER A 525 -31.91 2.31 10.22
CA SER A 525 -33.29 1.83 10.39
C SER A 525 -33.37 0.38 10.89
N GLY A 526 -32.24 -0.33 10.97
CA GLY A 526 -32.10 -1.66 11.57
C GLY A 526 -32.38 -2.83 10.61
N LYS A 527 -32.72 -2.54 9.35
CA LYS A 527 -32.99 -3.52 8.29
C LYS A 527 -32.70 -2.92 6.90
N PRO A 528 -32.38 -3.72 5.88
CA PRO A 528 -32.35 -3.23 4.51
C PRO A 528 -33.77 -2.83 4.07
N LEU A 529 -33.86 -1.71 3.35
CA LEU A 529 -35.07 -1.23 2.68
C LEU A 529 -35.34 -2.01 1.39
N ILE A 530 -34.29 -2.31 0.61
CA ILE A 530 -34.34 -3.14 -0.60
C ILE A 530 -33.28 -4.24 -0.48
N ALA A 531 -33.70 -5.49 -0.67
CA ALA A 531 -32.83 -6.67 -0.55
C ALA A 531 -33.11 -7.77 -1.60
N LYS A 532 -33.92 -7.46 -2.61
CA LYS A 532 -34.34 -8.38 -3.69
C LYS A 532 -34.62 -7.60 -4.97
N ARG A 533 -34.37 -8.24 -6.12
CA ARG A 533 -34.73 -7.72 -7.44
C ARG A 533 -36.25 -7.48 -7.57
N PRO A 534 -36.68 -6.48 -8.34
CA PRO A 534 -38.07 -6.36 -8.77
C PRO A 534 -38.55 -7.60 -9.52
N ASN A 535 -39.86 -7.87 -9.46
CA ASN A 535 -40.47 -9.01 -10.17
C ASN A 535 -40.17 -8.94 -11.68
N GLY A 536 -39.73 -10.07 -12.25
CA GLY A 536 -39.38 -10.18 -13.68
C GLY A 536 -37.91 -9.85 -14.01
N VAL A 537 -37.17 -9.18 -13.13
CA VAL A 537 -35.75 -8.86 -13.35
C VAL A 537 -34.87 -10.08 -13.03
N ARG A 538 -34.08 -10.53 -14.02
CA ARG A 538 -33.29 -11.78 -13.95
C ARG A 538 -31.78 -11.60 -13.68
N GLY A 539 -31.27 -10.37 -13.76
CA GLY A 539 -29.84 -10.04 -13.58
C GLY A 539 -29.67 -8.72 -12.81
N GLY A 540 -28.47 -8.14 -12.81
CA GLY A 540 -28.22 -6.87 -12.12
C GLY A 540 -28.13 -6.98 -10.60
N GLN A 541 -28.09 -5.84 -9.88
CA GLN A 541 -27.92 -5.80 -8.41
C GLN A 541 -28.72 -4.66 -7.74
N GLU A 542 -29.06 -4.85 -6.46
CA GLU A 542 -29.72 -3.85 -5.59
C GLU A 542 -28.68 -2.88 -5.00
N ILE A 543 -28.14 -2.01 -5.86
CA ILE A 543 -27.15 -0.99 -5.52
C ILE A 543 -27.54 0.37 -6.11
N ASP A 544 -26.72 1.39 -5.87
CA ASP A 544 -26.84 2.74 -6.43
C ASP A 544 -28.24 3.37 -6.24
N PRO A 545 -28.68 3.56 -4.99
CA PRO A 545 -29.88 4.32 -4.68
C PRO A 545 -29.73 5.80 -5.05
N ASP A 546 -30.81 6.39 -5.57
CA ASP A 546 -31.00 7.85 -5.69
C ASP A 546 -32.38 8.24 -5.11
N VAL A 547 -32.45 9.33 -4.34
CA VAL A 547 -33.69 9.83 -3.72
C VAL A 547 -34.08 11.21 -4.21
N PHE A 548 -35.18 11.25 -4.97
CA PHE A 548 -35.73 12.49 -5.50
C PHE A 548 -37.10 12.80 -4.88
N THR A 549 -37.31 14.07 -4.51
CA THR A 549 -38.62 14.58 -4.06
C THR A 549 -39.20 15.50 -5.12
N ASP A 550 -40.34 15.11 -5.68
CA ASP A 550 -41.03 15.86 -6.72
C ASP A 550 -41.50 17.23 -6.19
N PRO A 551 -40.97 18.36 -6.72
CA PRO A 551 -41.38 19.69 -6.26
C PRO A 551 -42.80 20.07 -6.67
N GLN A 552 -43.44 19.34 -7.60
CA GLN A 552 -44.83 19.59 -8.01
C GLN A 552 -45.85 18.94 -7.07
N THR A 553 -45.52 17.79 -6.47
CA THR A 553 -46.46 17.02 -5.61
C THR A 553 -46.01 16.87 -4.16
N GLY A 554 -44.74 17.16 -3.84
CA GLY A 554 -44.12 16.88 -2.55
C GLY A 554 -43.84 15.39 -2.29
N LYS A 555 -44.11 14.52 -3.26
CA LYS A 555 -43.94 13.06 -3.13
C LYS A 555 -42.49 12.65 -3.40
N SER A 556 -41.94 11.84 -2.51
CA SER A 556 -40.58 11.31 -2.63
C SER A 556 -40.57 9.94 -3.32
N TYR A 557 -39.52 9.68 -4.07
CA TYR A 557 -39.28 8.47 -4.84
C TYR A 557 -37.86 7.99 -4.60
N LEU A 558 -37.68 6.67 -4.55
CA LEU A 558 -36.37 6.02 -4.49
C LEU A 558 -36.14 5.27 -5.81
N TYR A 559 -35.04 5.58 -6.48
CA TYR A 559 -34.54 4.92 -7.68
C TYR A 559 -33.38 4.00 -7.30
N TRP A 560 -33.16 2.91 -8.03
CA TRP A 560 -31.99 2.06 -7.82
C TRP A 560 -31.71 1.11 -8.98
N GLY A 561 -30.47 0.59 -8.99
CA GLY A 561 -30.13 -0.67 -9.65
C GLY A 561 -28.88 -0.59 -10.53
N ASN A 562 -28.15 -1.71 -10.56
CA ASN A 562 -27.17 -2.02 -11.60
C ASN A 562 -27.77 -3.03 -12.58
N GLY A 563 -27.59 -2.83 -13.89
CA GLY A 563 -28.15 -3.66 -14.97
C GLY A 563 -29.65 -3.45 -15.23
N TYR A 564 -30.34 -2.69 -14.37
CA TYR A 564 -31.72 -2.24 -14.52
C TYR A 564 -31.91 -0.95 -13.71
N MET A 565 -32.84 -0.08 -14.10
CA MET A 565 -33.30 1.03 -13.26
C MET A 565 -34.70 0.72 -12.75
N ALA A 566 -34.89 0.68 -11.44
CA ALA A 566 -36.19 0.58 -10.78
C ALA A 566 -36.53 1.88 -10.05
N VAL A 567 -37.82 2.10 -9.81
CA VAL A 567 -38.35 3.21 -9.01
C VAL A 567 -39.51 2.73 -8.14
N ALA A 568 -39.59 3.26 -6.91
CA ALA A 568 -40.75 3.12 -6.03
C ALA A 568 -41.05 4.45 -5.32
N PRO A 569 -42.34 4.76 -5.06
CA PRO A 569 -42.70 5.76 -4.06
C PRO A 569 -42.09 5.44 -2.69
N LEU A 570 -41.56 6.45 -2.01
CA LEU A 570 -41.35 6.41 -0.57
C LEU A 570 -42.68 6.70 0.15
N ASN A 571 -42.87 6.07 1.30
CA ASN A 571 -43.94 6.45 2.23
C ASN A 571 -43.53 7.72 3.00
N ASP A 572 -44.49 8.33 3.70
CA ASP A 572 -44.26 9.62 4.39
C ASP A 572 -43.11 9.58 5.41
N ASP A 573 -42.87 8.41 6.00
CA ASP A 573 -41.80 8.13 6.97
C ASP A 573 -40.38 8.19 6.39
N MET A 574 -40.24 8.19 5.06
CA MET A 574 -38.98 8.15 4.31
C MET A 574 -38.07 6.93 4.63
N ILE A 575 -38.56 5.95 5.39
CA ILE A 575 -37.83 4.73 5.78
C ILE A 575 -38.55 3.44 5.35
N SER A 576 -39.62 3.57 4.58
CA SER A 576 -40.30 2.50 3.86
C SER A 576 -40.74 2.95 2.46
N ILE A 577 -40.87 2.00 1.53
CA ILE A 577 -41.36 2.21 0.16
C ILE A 577 -42.72 1.54 -0.05
N ASP A 578 -43.50 2.03 -1.01
CA ASP A 578 -44.65 1.30 -1.55
C ASP A 578 -44.16 0.17 -2.46
N THR A 579 -44.07 -1.03 -1.89
CA THR A 579 -43.64 -2.24 -2.60
C THR A 579 -44.63 -2.72 -3.66
N THR A 580 -45.87 -2.20 -3.68
CA THR A 580 -46.88 -2.53 -4.70
C THR A 580 -46.74 -1.66 -5.95
N ALA A 581 -46.12 -0.49 -5.82
CA ALA A 581 -45.93 0.49 -6.90
C ALA A 581 -44.52 0.49 -7.53
N ILE A 582 -43.72 -0.57 -7.30
CA ILE A 582 -42.39 -0.73 -7.91
C ILE A 582 -42.54 -0.85 -9.43
N LYS A 583 -41.81 0.00 -10.18
CA LYS A 583 -41.68 -0.09 -11.64
C LYS A 583 -40.23 -0.30 -12.03
N VAL A 584 -40.01 -0.95 -13.18
CA VAL A 584 -38.71 -0.97 -13.88
C VAL A 584 -38.81 0.00 -15.05
N ILE A 585 -37.92 0.99 -15.10
CA ILE A 585 -37.93 2.11 -16.05
C ILE A 585 -36.58 2.28 -16.78
N THR A 586 -35.77 1.21 -16.86
CA THR A 586 -34.48 1.18 -17.56
C THR A 586 -34.57 1.86 -18.94
N PRO A 587 -33.74 2.90 -19.22
CA PRO A 587 -33.92 3.75 -20.40
C PRO A 587 -33.63 3.01 -21.71
N ASP A 588 -32.44 2.42 -21.84
CA ASP A 588 -32.03 1.61 -23.00
C ASP A 588 -30.89 0.63 -22.61
N ASN A 589 -30.21 0.06 -23.61
CA ASN A 589 -29.10 -0.88 -23.43
C ASN A 589 -27.76 -0.22 -23.00
N THR A 590 -27.69 1.11 -22.91
CA THR A 590 -26.51 1.83 -22.40
C THR A 590 -26.51 1.92 -20.87
N PHE A 591 -27.63 1.66 -20.21
CA PHE A 591 -27.73 1.71 -18.75
C PHE A 591 -26.81 0.67 -18.08
N ARG A 592 -25.87 1.14 -17.25
CA ARG A 592 -25.17 0.31 -16.27
C ARG A 592 -25.74 0.50 -14.86
N GLU A 593 -25.56 1.68 -14.28
CA GLU A 593 -25.74 1.98 -12.85
C GLU A 593 -25.69 3.49 -12.61
N GLY A 594 -25.59 3.93 -11.35
CA GLY A 594 -25.43 5.34 -10.97
C GLY A 594 -26.53 6.24 -11.54
N ALA A 595 -27.78 5.94 -11.20
CA ALA A 595 -28.93 6.76 -11.56
C ALA A 595 -28.94 8.08 -10.77
N GLU A 596 -29.43 9.16 -11.38
CA GLU A 596 -29.56 10.48 -10.75
C GLU A 596 -30.79 11.19 -11.34
N VAL A 597 -31.68 11.70 -10.49
CA VAL A 597 -32.96 12.30 -10.90
C VAL A 597 -33.15 13.70 -10.33
N PHE A 598 -33.29 14.69 -11.22
CA PHE A 598 -33.60 16.07 -10.84
C PHE A 598 -34.72 16.68 -11.70
N TYR A 599 -35.32 17.76 -11.21
CA TYR A 599 -36.40 18.47 -11.91
C TYR A 599 -35.98 19.89 -12.31
N ARG A 600 -36.24 20.26 -13.57
CA ARG A 600 -36.02 21.61 -14.08
C ARG A 600 -37.05 21.97 -15.14
N ASN A 601 -37.67 23.14 -15.03
CA ASN A 601 -38.54 23.76 -16.03
C ASN A 601 -39.62 22.81 -16.63
N GLY A 602 -40.35 22.09 -15.78
CA GLY A 602 -41.45 21.20 -16.21
C GLY A 602 -41.02 19.76 -16.54
N LYS A 603 -39.72 19.43 -16.50
CA LYS A 603 -39.21 18.11 -16.86
C LYS A 603 -38.41 17.47 -15.74
N TYR A 604 -38.54 16.15 -15.64
CA TYR A 604 -37.71 15.28 -14.82
C TYR A 604 -36.57 14.77 -15.70
N TYR A 605 -35.33 15.03 -15.31
CA TYR A 605 -34.14 14.57 -15.99
C TYR A 605 -33.63 13.31 -15.28
N PHE A 606 -33.21 12.33 -16.05
CA PHE A 606 -32.68 11.06 -15.57
C PHE A 606 -31.28 10.91 -16.14
N LEU A 607 -30.26 10.92 -15.29
CA LEU A 607 -28.89 10.63 -15.65
C LEU A 607 -28.56 9.19 -15.28
N TRP A 608 -27.61 8.59 -15.99
CA TRP A 608 -27.08 7.27 -15.67
C TRP A 608 -25.67 7.09 -16.21
N SER A 609 -24.94 6.12 -15.67
CA SER A 609 -23.63 5.73 -16.17
C SER A 609 -23.73 4.59 -17.19
N GLU A 610 -22.94 4.68 -18.26
CA GLU A 610 -22.68 3.63 -19.24
C GLU A 610 -21.27 3.06 -19.05
N ASP A 611 -21.13 1.77 -19.38
CA ASP A 611 -19.93 0.94 -19.23
C ASP A 611 -19.60 0.61 -17.76
N ASP A 612 -18.52 -0.14 -17.51
CA ASP A 612 -18.08 -0.57 -16.16
C ASP A 612 -17.20 0.50 -15.51
N THR A 613 -17.29 0.72 -14.19
CA THR A 613 -16.42 1.68 -13.48
C THR A 613 -14.92 1.32 -13.52
N ARG A 614 -14.51 0.15 -14.03
CA ARG A 614 -13.12 -0.20 -14.36
C ARG A 614 -12.72 0.10 -15.81
N SER A 615 -13.67 0.46 -16.66
CA SER A 615 -13.43 0.89 -18.04
C SER A 615 -13.04 2.37 -18.07
N GLU A 616 -11.98 2.70 -18.83
CA GLU A 616 -11.64 4.10 -19.13
C GLU A 616 -12.76 4.85 -19.87
N ASN A 617 -13.74 4.13 -20.42
CA ASN A 617 -14.91 4.65 -21.12
C ASN A 617 -16.16 4.80 -20.23
N TYR A 618 -16.08 4.56 -18.91
CA TYR A 618 -17.16 4.87 -17.97
C TYR A 618 -17.59 6.33 -18.14
N ARG A 619 -18.89 6.58 -18.39
CA ARG A 619 -19.38 7.86 -18.93
C ARG A 619 -20.86 8.12 -18.62
N VAL A 620 -21.27 9.39 -18.53
CA VAL A 620 -22.64 9.77 -18.15
C VAL A 620 -23.51 10.07 -19.38
N ARG A 621 -24.71 9.50 -19.39
CA ARG A 621 -25.80 9.81 -20.31
C ARG A 621 -27.00 10.41 -19.59
N TYR A 622 -27.95 10.94 -20.37
CA TYR A 622 -29.24 11.37 -19.84
C TYR A 622 -30.45 11.00 -20.72
N GLY A 623 -31.62 11.21 -20.14
CA GLY A 623 -32.91 11.34 -20.80
C GLY A 623 -33.81 12.23 -19.95
N TYR A 624 -35.06 12.40 -20.37
CA TYR A 624 -36.06 13.15 -19.62
C TYR A 624 -37.44 12.52 -19.70
N SER A 625 -38.31 12.82 -18.74
CA SER A 625 -39.72 12.45 -18.76
C SER A 625 -40.58 13.60 -18.24
N ASP A 626 -41.88 13.53 -18.52
CA ASP A 626 -42.89 14.47 -17.99
C ASP A 626 -43.53 13.91 -16.70
N SER A 627 -43.01 12.79 -16.16
CA SER A 627 -43.43 12.16 -14.90
C SER A 627 -42.22 11.50 -14.20
N PRO A 628 -42.12 11.53 -12.85
CA PRO A 628 -41.00 10.92 -12.13
C PRO A 628 -40.96 9.39 -12.26
N THR A 629 -42.05 8.75 -12.68
CA THR A 629 -42.12 7.28 -12.90
C THR A 629 -42.60 6.93 -14.31
N GLY A 630 -42.41 7.86 -15.25
CA GLY A 630 -42.81 7.74 -16.64
C GLY A 630 -41.79 7.00 -17.51
N LYS A 631 -42.10 6.86 -18.80
CA LYS A 631 -41.12 6.42 -19.79
C LYS A 631 -40.05 7.51 -19.97
N ILE A 632 -38.78 7.14 -19.94
CA ILE A 632 -37.67 8.04 -20.24
C ILE A 632 -37.58 8.24 -21.75
N ILE A 633 -37.57 9.50 -22.19
CA ILE A 633 -37.32 9.93 -23.57
C ILE A 633 -35.83 10.22 -23.68
N ILE A 634 -35.17 9.56 -24.64
CA ILE A 634 -33.73 9.67 -24.85
C ILE A 634 -33.49 10.61 -26.04
N PRO A 635 -32.85 11.78 -25.84
CA PRO A 635 -32.48 12.65 -26.94
C PRO A 635 -31.36 12.04 -27.79
N LYS A 636 -31.21 12.49 -29.04
CA LYS A 636 -30.19 11.96 -29.95
C LYS A 636 -28.77 12.13 -29.40
N ASP A 637 -28.47 13.31 -28.88
CA ASP A 637 -27.16 13.68 -28.35
C ASP A 637 -27.18 13.62 -26.82
N ASN A 638 -27.29 12.39 -26.27
CA ASN A 638 -27.47 12.18 -24.83
C ASN A 638 -26.20 11.88 -24.03
N LEU A 639 -25.04 11.77 -24.66
CA LEU A 639 -23.77 11.57 -23.95
C LEU A 639 -23.22 12.92 -23.45
N ILE A 640 -23.30 13.16 -22.14
CA ILE A 640 -23.03 14.49 -21.56
C ILE A 640 -21.69 14.59 -20.83
N LEU A 641 -21.11 13.49 -20.34
CA LEU A 641 -19.78 13.50 -19.71
C LEU A 641 -19.00 12.27 -20.17
N ALA A 642 -17.75 12.46 -20.59
CA ALA A 642 -16.87 11.38 -21.05
C ALA A 642 -15.39 11.79 -20.87
N LYS A 643 -14.50 10.79 -20.93
CA LYS A 643 -13.04 10.95 -20.83
C LYS A 643 -12.45 12.05 -21.71
N ASP A 644 -11.38 12.67 -21.22
CA ASP A 644 -10.48 13.54 -22.00
C ASP A 644 -9.03 13.03 -21.87
N PRO A 645 -8.55 12.22 -22.83
CA PRO A 645 -7.19 11.70 -22.81
C PRO A 645 -6.11 12.78 -22.91
N SER A 646 -6.41 13.97 -23.46
CA SER A 646 -5.44 15.08 -23.57
C SER A 646 -5.06 15.65 -22.20
N LEU A 647 -6.00 15.56 -21.24
CA LEU A 647 -5.79 15.93 -19.84
C LEU A 647 -5.46 14.72 -18.94
N ALA A 648 -5.35 13.50 -19.51
CA ALA A 648 -5.27 12.24 -18.79
C ALA A 648 -6.46 12.00 -17.82
N ILE A 649 -7.67 12.39 -18.25
CA ILE A 649 -8.94 12.18 -17.54
C ILE A 649 -9.65 10.97 -18.16
N PHE A 650 -9.96 9.95 -17.34
CA PHE A 650 -10.55 8.68 -17.77
C PHE A 650 -11.62 8.19 -16.78
N GLY A 651 -12.58 7.40 -17.26
CA GLY A 651 -13.60 6.75 -16.43
C GLY A 651 -14.52 7.74 -15.69
N THR A 652 -15.03 8.75 -16.39
CA THR A 652 -15.83 9.86 -15.84
C THR A 652 -17.32 9.50 -15.73
N GLY A 653 -17.69 8.76 -14.68
CA GLY A 653 -19.07 8.35 -14.42
C GLY A 653 -19.44 8.40 -12.94
N HIS A 654 -20.59 7.80 -12.62
CA HIS A 654 -21.36 7.91 -11.37
C HIS A 654 -21.57 9.36 -10.90
N ASN A 655 -22.81 9.77 -11.09
CA ASN A 655 -23.41 11.07 -10.97
C ASN A 655 -24.00 11.58 -9.64
N SER A 656 -23.89 12.87 -9.33
CA SER A 656 -24.99 13.64 -8.75
C SER A 656 -25.06 15.05 -9.35
N VAL A 657 -26.19 15.77 -9.19
CA VAL A 657 -26.39 17.12 -9.75
C VAL A 657 -26.90 18.07 -8.67
N ILE A 658 -26.23 19.22 -8.52
CA ILE A 658 -26.65 20.27 -7.58
C ILE A 658 -27.09 21.54 -8.30
N GLN A 659 -28.24 22.07 -7.90
CA GLN A 659 -28.69 23.42 -8.20
C GLN A 659 -28.19 24.39 -7.13
N VAL A 660 -27.68 25.56 -7.54
CA VAL A 660 -27.38 26.65 -6.60
C VAL A 660 -28.69 27.20 -6.02
N PRO A 661 -28.85 27.27 -4.68
CA PRO A 661 -30.11 27.68 -4.06
C PRO A 661 -30.64 29.01 -4.59
N GLY A 662 -31.86 28.98 -5.14
CA GLY A 662 -32.54 30.16 -5.67
C GLY A 662 -32.04 30.65 -7.04
N LYS A 663 -31.20 29.89 -7.76
CA LYS A 663 -30.72 30.25 -9.10
C LYS A 663 -30.88 29.09 -10.09
N ASP A 664 -31.04 29.41 -11.38
CA ASP A 664 -30.96 28.42 -12.46
C ASP A 664 -29.48 28.17 -12.86
N GLU A 665 -28.65 27.83 -11.87
CA GLU A 665 -27.21 27.56 -12.00
C GLU A 665 -26.92 26.17 -11.44
N TRP A 666 -26.24 25.33 -12.22
CA TRP A 666 -26.17 23.89 -12.00
C TRP A 666 -24.74 23.36 -12.14
N TYR A 667 -24.43 22.32 -11.36
CA TYR A 667 -23.14 21.63 -11.39
C TYR A 667 -23.36 20.11 -11.34
N ILE A 668 -22.52 19.39 -12.07
CA ILE A 668 -22.42 17.92 -11.99
C ILE A 668 -21.24 17.56 -11.11
N VAL A 669 -21.48 16.71 -10.11
CA VAL A 669 -20.44 16.10 -9.28
C VAL A 669 -20.30 14.65 -9.73
N TYR A 670 -19.09 14.19 -9.98
CA TYR A 670 -18.82 12.88 -10.57
C TYR A 670 -17.49 12.33 -10.08
N HIS A 671 -17.19 11.06 -10.35
CA HIS A 671 -15.84 10.53 -10.14
C HIS A 671 -15.10 10.26 -11.45
N ARG A 672 -13.77 10.23 -11.39
CA ARG A 672 -12.90 9.74 -12.46
C ARG A 672 -11.82 8.82 -11.91
N PHE A 673 -11.08 8.13 -12.76
CA PHE A 673 -9.86 7.42 -12.36
C PHE A 673 -8.85 8.39 -11.76
N THR A 674 -8.07 7.94 -10.76
CA THR A 674 -7.03 8.80 -10.21
C THR A 674 -6.03 9.24 -11.28
N ARG A 675 -5.93 10.55 -11.50
CA ARG A 675 -5.06 11.12 -12.52
C ARG A 675 -3.64 11.27 -11.95
N PRO A 676 -2.55 11.03 -12.71
CA PRO A 676 -2.51 10.54 -14.09
C PRO A 676 -2.40 9.00 -14.19
N ASN A 677 -2.19 8.30 -13.07
CA ASN A 677 -1.71 6.92 -13.10
C ASN A 677 -2.81 5.87 -13.32
N GLY A 678 -4.09 6.22 -13.11
CA GLY A 678 -5.23 5.30 -13.12
C GLY A 678 -5.34 4.47 -14.41
N ILE A 679 -5.06 5.06 -15.57
CA ILE A 679 -5.07 4.35 -16.86
C ILE A 679 -4.07 3.18 -16.94
N THR A 680 -3.03 3.16 -16.07
CA THR A 680 -2.05 2.07 -15.98
C THR A 680 -2.32 1.06 -14.85
N MET A 681 -3.41 1.23 -14.09
CA MET A 681 -3.72 0.39 -12.91
C MET A 681 -4.55 -0.86 -13.25
N GLY A 682 -5.02 -1.03 -14.48
CA GLY A 682 -5.96 -2.10 -14.85
C GLY A 682 -7.25 -2.02 -14.04
N ASP A 683 -7.84 -3.15 -13.65
CA ASP A 683 -9.03 -3.21 -12.79
C ASP A 683 -8.93 -2.38 -11.49
N ALA A 684 -7.72 -2.11 -10.98
CA ALA A 684 -7.55 -1.28 -9.80
C ALA A 684 -7.90 0.20 -10.02
N ALA A 685 -7.98 0.67 -11.27
CA ALA A 685 -8.46 2.01 -11.59
C ALA A 685 -9.90 2.24 -11.10
N GLY A 686 -10.75 1.22 -11.22
CA GLY A 686 -12.16 1.29 -10.84
C GLY A 686 -12.42 1.29 -9.33
N TYR A 687 -11.41 1.06 -8.49
CA TYR A 687 -11.48 1.25 -7.03
C TYR A 687 -10.36 2.17 -6.50
N ASN A 688 -9.81 3.04 -7.36
CA ASN A 688 -8.89 4.13 -7.01
C ASN A 688 -9.32 5.40 -7.76
N ARG A 689 -10.53 5.86 -7.45
CA ARG A 689 -11.22 6.97 -8.13
C ARG A 689 -11.11 8.26 -7.32
N GLU A 690 -11.36 9.40 -7.96
CA GLU A 690 -11.30 10.73 -7.35
C GLU A 690 -12.50 11.60 -7.77
N VAL A 691 -13.13 12.28 -6.80
CA VAL A 691 -14.35 13.10 -7.01
C VAL A 691 -14.00 14.45 -7.63
N CYS A 692 -14.76 14.86 -8.64
CA CYS A 692 -14.62 16.11 -9.41
C CYS A 692 -15.97 16.84 -9.48
N ILE A 693 -15.92 18.15 -9.74
CA ILE A 693 -17.09 18.98 -10.04
C ILE A 693 -16.83 19.82 -11.29
N ASP A 694 -17.82 19.93 -12.17
CA ASP A 694 -17.79 20.83 -13.32
C ASP A 694 -19.16 21.47 -13.55
N LYS A 695 -19.20 22.61 -14.25
CA LYS A 695 -20.44 23.33 -14.51
C LYS A 695 -21.33 22.55 -15.49
N MET A 696 -22.60 22.43 -15.15
CA MET A 696 -23.62 21.81 -15.98
C MET A 696 -24.50 22.91 -16.60
N GLU A 697 -24.70 22.87 -17.92
CA GLU A 697 -25.46 23.89 -18.63
C GLU A 697 -26.53 23.27 -19.52
N PHE A 698 -27.59 24.03 -19.76
CA PHE A 698 -28.71 23.63 -20.61
C PHE A 698 -28.83 24.58 -21.79
N ASN A 699 -29.34 24.07 -22.90
CA ASN A 699 -29.79 24.86 -24.05
C ASN A 699 -31.21 25.40 -23.79
N ALA A 700 -31.67 26.32 -24.65
CA ALA A 700 -32.99 26.95 -24.54
C ALA A 700 -34.16 25.95 -24.71
N ASP A 701 -33.93 24.83 -25.41
CA ASP A 701 -34.90 23.74 -25.58
C ASP A 701 -34.94 22.75 -24.40
N GLY A 702 -34.11 22.97 -23.37
CA GLY A 702 -33.96 22.08 -22.22
C GLY A 702 -32.96 20.94 -22.41
N SER A 703 -32.36 20.76 -23.58
CA SER A 703 -31.29 19.76 -23.75
C SER A 703 -30.05 20.13 -22.93
N ILE A 704 -29.38 19.13 -22.35
CA ILE A 704 -28.15 19.31 -21.57
C ILE A 704 -26.98 19.50 -22.53
N LYS A 705 -26.17 20.54 -22.33
CA LYS A 705 -24.90 20.71 -23.04
C LYS A 705 -23.88 19.69 -22.53
N LYS A 706 -23.08 19.13 -23.44
CA LYS A 706 -21.97 18.25 -23.05
C LYS A 706 -21.02 18.99 -22.09
N VAL A 707 -20.83 18.43 -20.91
CA VAL A 707 -19.88 18.88 -19.89
C VAL A 707 -18.48 18.47 -20.33
N LEU A 708 -17.53 19.40 -20.21
CA LEU A 708 -16.11 19.15 -20.42
C LEU A 708 -15.46 18.95 -19.05
N PRO A 709 -14.88 17.77 -18.75
CA PRO A 709 -14.26 17.54 -17.46
C PRO A 709 -12.95 18.33 -17.36
N THR A 710 -12.71 19.01 -16.25
CA THR A 710 -11.53 19.89 -16.11
C THR A 710 -10.58 19.51 -14.97
N LEU A 711 -9.38 20.09 -15.00
CA LEU A 711 -8.45 20.13 -13.86
C LEU A 711 -8.65 21.40 -13.03
N THR A 712 -8.88 22.53 -13.72
CA THR A 712 -9.16 23.85 -13.13
C THR A 712 -10.41 23.86 -12.25
N GLY A 713 -11.38 22.97 -12.49
CA GLY A 713 -12.67 22.90 -11.81
C GLY A 713 -13.44 24.22 -11.87
N ILE A 714 -14.24 24.47 -10.83
CA ILE A 714 -15.13 25.64 -10.74
C ILE A 714 -14.58 26.69 -9.78
N LYS A 715 -15.01 27.95 -9.96
CA LYS A 715 -14.75 29.02 -8.98
C LYS A 715 -15.71 28.91 -7.78
N PRO A 716 -15.33 29.42 -6.60
CA PRO A 716 -16.21 29.48 -5.43
C PRO A 716 -17.57 30.10 -5.76
N VAL A 717 -18.64 29.39 -5.43
CA VAL A 717 -20.03 29.78 -5.65
C VAL A 717 -20.53 30.61 -4.47
N LYS A 718 -21.32 31.64 -4.76
CA LYS A 718 -21.87 32.59 -3.78
C LYS A 718 -23.38 32.46 -3.60
#